data_AF-A0A9J8CB35-F1
#
_entry.id   AF-A0A9J8CB35-F1
#
_cell.length_a   1.000
_cell.length_b   1.000
_cell.length_c   1.000
_cell.angle_alpha   90.00
_cell.angle_beta   90.00
_cell.angle_gamma   90.00
#
_symmetry.space_group_name_H-M   'P 1'
#
loop_
_entity.id
_entity.type
_entity.pdbx_description
1 polymer ?
#
loop_
_entity_poly.entity_id
_entity_poly.type
_entity_poly.pdbx_seq_one_letter_code
_entity_poly.pdbx_strand_id
1 'polypeptide(L)'
;MFLFSKKKKPSEDSIKRLEYQLCLAKEAGADDILDISACELAEVPSSAFSICKVLQKKVLILHGNDLRSLVPKGCFIGALATLKVLDLHENKLTSLPDDIGQLLSLQVLNVEKNHIKQLPDSIGDLRHLQTLNVKGNSLTVIPVSVGRMSSLRTLDISENSITELPKELANVRTLESLILDAQVMRYPPASVCTAGTEEVQRYLCSEMGLEYCPPSQYLLPVLEDDGGKQEVDCVDGEEMAWQSKFMDYEKRKVQKHLEKVIFEKDLEEKQREHTQLLLLNNSRKEDVLLSVKLEQQRLELGVSQQQRAQETERQKMLDKARLAESNIMSRISDLLLDNKRQAKSAEFLQALEEDRIRMEHLTAITQDEANSLRKKEVASAMQRMLSESYSLRLLQEAREAKTQILVSETCRSLDYMDRKFDQVLSLQQLDKSKAISQILQEEEIQKAAFEALQLQKDSVHAYIRNQEVLADQRTALSDILQQLLKQKDQREEELRMVLVEMEQKSESNQQNYWMIQYQRLLDAKPLSLRMQEAAVDADLGNLLCKLSAQHYLPIIAHQRITAEALRHMTTKDLRKLGINEVGVQKALLHWAREHTLFDPKEMQEAGPSTPSAPLQQQLTPPLTPSTPLTPTAPSPDRWSSSECVVCMEHESQVIFLPCGHVCCCQTCSDALQSCPMCRGTVSQRVRLYHG
;
A
#
# COMPACT_ATOMS: atom_id res chain seq x y z
N MET A 1 -26.82 -0.18 -43.85
CA MET A 1 -25.35 -0.13 -43.98
C MET A 1 -24.85 1.10 -43.22
N PHE A 2 -24.53 0.96 -41.93
CA PHE A 2 -23.85 2.00 -41.16
C PHE A 2 -22.45 1.47 -40.82
N LEU A 3 -21.46 1.96 -41.56
CA LEU A 3 -20.05 1.65 -41.40
C LEU A 3 -19.50 2.42 -40.19
N PHE A 4 -19.60 1.84 -39.01
CA PHE A 4 -18.71 2.23 -37.91
C PHE A 4 -17.32 1.68 -38.23
N SER A 5 -16.43 2.53 -38.74
CA SER A 5 -14.99 2.25 -38.74
C SER A 5 -14.55 2.04 -37.29
N LYS A 6 -14.40 0.78 -36.89
CA LYS A 6 -13.78 0.42 -35.62
C LYS A 6 -12.37 1.03 -35.62
N LYS A 7 -12.14 2.08 -34.82
CA LYS A 7 -10.78 2.55 -34.52
C LYS A 7 -10.01 1.32 -34.02
N LYS A 8 -8.94 0.94 -34.72
CA LYS A 8 -8.03 -0.13 -34.28
C LYS A 8 -7.56 0.28 -32.88
N LYS A 9 -7.81 -0.56 -31.87
CA LYS A 9 -7.31 -0.29 -30.52
C LYS A 9 -5.79 -0.46 -30.57
N PRO A 10 -5.01 0.48 -30.01
CA PRO A 10 -3.57 0.33 -29.92
C PRO A 10 -3.24 -0.90 -29.06
N SER A 11 -2.12 -1.55 -29.38
CA SER A 11 -1.62 -2.69 -28.63
C SER A 11 -1.30 -2.32 -27.19
N GLU A 12 -1.36 -3.29 -26.27
CA GLU A 12 -1.05 -3.05 -24.86
C GLU A 12 0.40 -2.58 -24.67
N ASP A 13 1.32 -3.10 -25.49
CA ASP A 13 2.74 -2.71 -25.49
C ASP A 13 2.94 -1.27 -25.97
N SER A 14 2.18 -0.85 -26.99
CA SER A 14 2.19 0.54 -27.49
C SER A 14 1.67 1.53 -26.45
N ILE A 15 0.64 1.16 -25.68
CA ILE A 15 0.10 1.98 -24.58
C ILE A 15 1.16 2.12 -23.48
N LYS A 16 1.75 1.00 -23.05
CA LYS A 16 2.81 1.01 -22.02
C LYS A 16 4.02 1.84 -22.45
N ARG A 17 4.46 1.72 -23.71
CA ARG A 17 5.54 2.54 -24.27
C ARG A 17 5.19 4.02 -24.22
N LEU A 18 3.98 4.39 -24.66
CA LEU A 18 3.53 5.78 -24.62
C LEU A 18 3.54 6.33 -23.19
N GLU A 19 2.95 5.61 -22.24
CA GLU A 19 2.90 6.03 -20.83
C GLU A 19 4.31 6.18 -20.24
N TYR A 20 5.20 5.22 -20.53
CA TYR A 20 6.60 5.26 -20.11
C TYR A 20 7.33 6.49 -20.66
N GLN A 21 7.21 6.77 -21.97
CA GLN A 21 7.86 7.91 -22.61
C GLN A 21 7.32 9.25 -22.09
N LEU A 22 6.01 9.35 -21.86
CA LEU A 22 5.41 10.56 -21.28
C LEU A 22 5.79 10.75 -19.80
N CYS A 23 6.09 9.68 -19.07
CA CYS A 23 6.61 9.74 -17.71
C CYS A 23 8.04 10.25 -17.70
N LEU A 24 8.93 9.59 -18.46
CA LEU A 24 10.34 9.97 -18.60
C LEU A 24 10.50 11.43 -19.03
N ALA A 25 9.69 11.86 -20.00
CA ALA A 25 9.79 13.22 -20.52
C ALA A 25 9.51 14.32 -19.47
N LYS A 26 8.84 13.99 -18.36
CA LYS A 26 8.51 14.90 -17.25
C LYS A 26 9.55 14.91 -16.12
N GLU A 27 10.50 13.99 -16.13
CA GLU A 27 11.51 13.90 -15.08
C GLU A 27 12.48 15.09 -15.14
N ALA A 28 12.93 15.55 -13.97
CA ALA A 28 13.88 16.66 -13.88
C ALA A 28 15.23 16.23 -14.47
N GLY A 29 15.69 16.92 -15.51
CA GLY A 29 16.91 16.56 -16.24
C GLY A 29 16.69 15.61 -17.42
N ALA A 30 15.43 15.29 -17.77
CA ALA A 30 15.11 14.54 -18.98
C ALA A 30 15.57 15.30 -20.23
N ASP A 31 16.10 14.54 -21.21
CA ASP A 31 16.61 15.08 -22.47
C ASP A 31 15.60 15.99 -23.18
N ASP A 32 16.08 16.90 -24.01
CA ASP A 32 15.27 17.80 -24.85
C ASP A 32 14.47 17.05 -25.94
N ILE A 33 14.44 15.72 -25.89
CA ILE A 33 13.83 14.81 -26.85
C ILE A 33 12.55 14.22 -26.25
N LEU A 34 11.47 14.27 -27.02
CA LEU A 34 10.27 13.47 -26.79
C LEU A 34 10.12 12.48 -27.94
N ASP A 35 10.38 11.20 -27.66
CA ASP A 35 10.16 10.11 -28.60
C ASP A 35 8.88 9.34 -28.25
N ILE A 36 7.86 9.49 -29.09
CA ILE A 36 6.62 8.74 -29.05
C ILE A 36 6.33 8.07 -30.41
N SER A 37 7.41 7.64 -31.08
CA SER A 37 7.37 6.81 -32.28
C SER A 37 6.81 5.41 -32.00
N ALA A 38 6.27 4.77 -33.05
CA ALA A 38 5.79 3.39 -33.04
C ALA A 38 4.79 3.06 -31.91
N CYS A 39 3.97 4.04 -31.52
CA CYS A 39 2.97 3.92 -30.45
C CYS A 39 1.55 3.67 -30.98
N GLU A 40 1.40 3.35 -32.28
CA GLU A 40 0.11 3.12 -32.96
C GLU A 40 -0.89 4.28 -32.77
N LEU A 41 -0.39 5.52 -32.70
CA LEU A 41 -1.19 6.70 -32.42
C LEU A 41 -2.00 7.11 -33.65
N ALA A 42 -3.31 7.31 -33.49
CA ALA A 42 -4.17 7.89 -34.52
C ALA A 42 -4.15 9.43 -34.52
N GLU A 43 -3.93 10.01 -33.35
CA GLU A 43 -3.82 11.45 -33.10
C GLU A 43 -2.75 11.68 -32.02
N VAL A 44 -2.06 12.81 -32.07
CA VAL A 44 -1.08 13.17 -31.04
C VAL A 44 -1.83 13.43 -29.71
N PRO A 45 -1.42 12.85 -28.58
CA PRO A 45 -2.05 13.12 -27.30
C PRO A 45 -1.84 14.58 -26.85
N SER A 46 -2.89 15.23 -26.32
CA SER A 46 -2.77 16.59 -25.77
C SER A 46 -1.75 16.69 -24.63
N SER A 47 -1.52 15.60 -23.91
CA SER A 47 -0.47 15.49 -22.89
C SER A 47 0.93 15.61 -23.49
N ALA A 48 1.21 14.91 -24.59
CA ALA A 48 2.48 15.01 -25.32
C ALA A 48 2.71 16.44 -25.83
N PHE A 49 1.67 17.05 -26.38
CA PHE A 49 1.70 18.44 -26.84
C PHE A 49 2.01 19.42 -25.70
N SER A 50 1.36 19.23 -24.55
CA SER A 50 1.58 20.05 -23.35
C SER A 50 2.99 19.89 -22.80
N ILE A 51 3.55 18.68 -22.83
CA ILE A 51 4.94 18.40 -22.42
C ILE A 51 5.92 19.16 -23.32
N CYS A 52 5.77 19.07 -24.64
CA CYS A 52 6.63 19.80 -25.57
C CYS A 52 6.58 21.32 -25.34
N LYS A 53 5.37 21.84 -25.09
CA LYS A 53 5.16 23.26 -24.83
C LYS A 53 5.76 23.73 -23.51
N VAL A 54 5.47 23.03 -22.41
CA VAL A 54 5.84 23.45 -21.05
C VAL A 54 7.32 23.20 -20.78
N LEU A 55 7.86 22.07 -21.24
CA LEU A 55 9.24 21.69 -21.04
C LEU A 55 10.16 22.12 -22.20
N GLN A 56 9.63 22.89 -23.16
CA GLN A 56 10.38 23.47 -24.27
C GLN A 56 11.27 22.45 -25.00
N LYS A 57 10.71 21.26 -25.28
CA LYS A 57 11.43 20.19 -25.97
C LYS A 57 11.95 20.69 -27.33
N LYS A 58 13.13 20.23 -27.72
CA LYS A 58 13.80 20.60 -28.98
C LYS A 58 13.62 19.55 -30.07
N VAL A 59 13.35 18.30 -29.70
CA VAL A 59 13.19 17.20 -30.65
C VAL A 59 11.88 16.48 -30.35
N LEU A 60 11.04 16.33 -31.37
CA LEU A 60 9.80 15.57 -31.30
C LEU A 60 9.81 14.49 -32.39
N ILE A 61 9.80 13.23 -31.95
CA ILE A 61 9.85 12.05 -32.82
C ILE A 61 8.50 11.33 -32.73
N LEU A 62 7.83 11.21 -33.87
CA LEU A 62 6.46 10.72 -34.01
C LEU A 62 6.32 9.70 -35.15
N HIS A 63 7.43 9.19 -35.68
CA HIS A 63 7.41 8.29 -36.84
C HIS A 63 6.77 6.92 -36.56
N GLY A 64 6.33 6.24 -37.61
CA GLY A 64 5.77 4.89 -37.52
C GLY A 64 4.45 4.83 -36.73
N ASN A 65 3.65 5.88 -36.80
CA ASN A 65 2.32 5.94 -36.18
C ASN A 65 1.22 5.97 -37.27
N ASP A 66 -0.04 6.05 -36.85
CA ASP A 66 -1.21 6.10 -37.74
C ASP A 66 -1.81 7.52 -37.81
N LEU A 67 -0.97 8.56 -37.63
CA LEU A 67 -1.44 9.95 -37.46
C LEU A 67 -2.09 10.48 -38.73
N ARG A 68 -3.31 11.00 -38.61
CA ARG A 68 -4.00 11.71 -39.71
C ARG A 68 -3.86 13.22 -39.65
N SER A 69 -3.62 13.75 -38.45
CA SER A 69 -3.37 15.17 -38.15
C SER A 69 -2.24 15.26 -37.13
N LEU A 70 -1.34 16.23 -37.35
CA LEU A 70 -0.26 16.55 -36.42
C LEU A 70 -0.79 17.24 -35.16
N VAL A 71 -1.76 18.14 -35.33
CA VAL A 71 -2.23 19.01 -34.25
C VAL A 71 -3.49 18.42 -33.61
N PRO A 72 -3.51 18.21 -32.28
CA PRO A 72 -4.72 17.83 -31.56
C PRO A 72 -5.78 18.94 -31.63
N LYS A 73 -7.07 18.59 -31.52
CA LYS A 73 -8.16 19.58 -31.56
C LYS A 73 -7.97 20.66 -30.47
N GLY A 74 -8.01 21.93 -30.88
CA GLY A 74 -7.87 23.08 -29.97
C GLY A 74 -6.43 23.43 -29.59
N CYS A 75 -5.43 22.74 -30.15
CA CYS A 75 -4.02 23.10 -30.02
C CYS A 75 -3.53 23.84 -31.28
N PHE A 76 -2.34 24.43 -31.20
CA PHE A 76 -1.75 25.26 -32.24
C PHE A 76 -0.25 24.95 -32.33
N ILE A 77 0.27 24.54 -33.49
CA ILE A 77 1.63 24.01 -33.61
C ILE A 77 2.68 25.09 -33.31
N GLY A 78 2.40 26.36 -33.63
CA GLY A 78 3.30 27.47 -33.32
C GLY A 78 3.56 27.67 -31.82
N ALA A 79 2.78 27.03 -30.93
CA ALA A 79 3.08 27.01 -29.49
C ALA A 79 4.36 26.20 -29.15
N LEU A 80 4.89 25.42 -30.09
CA LEU A 80 6.10 24.60 -29.92
C LEU A 80 7.35 25.28 -30.54
N ALA A 81 7.47 26.61 -30.41
CA ALA A 81 8.48 27.44 -31.09
C ALA A 81 9.95 27.06 -30.81
N THR A 82 10.23 26.26 -29.78
CA THR A 82 11.58 25.78 -29.41
C THR A 82 12.02 24.53 -30.15
N LEU A 83 11.12 23.86 -30.88
CA LEU A 83 11.43 22.66 -31.64
C LEU A 83 12.48 22.97 -32.73
N LYS A 84 13.52 22.14 -32.76
CA LYS A 84 14.58 22.09 -33.78
C LYS A 84 14.41 20.91 -34.72
N VAL A 85 13.89 19.79 -34.24
CA VAL A 85 13.70 18.58 -35.04
C VAL A 85 12.28 18.08 -34.86
N LEU A 86 11.57 17.91 -35.98
CA LEU A 86 10.25 17.31 -36.04
C LEU A 86 10.28 16.16 -37.04
N ASP A 87 10.14 14.94 -36.53
CA ASP A 87 10.14 13.72 -37.33
C ASP A 87 8.77 13.04 -37.32
N LEU A 88 8.15 12.98 -38.48
CA LEU A 88 6.79 12.52 -38.74
C LEU A 88 6.75 11.46 -39.85
N HIS A 89 7.88 10.85 -40.22
CA HIS A 89 7.90 9.89 -41.32
C HIS A 89 7.03 8.64 -41.03
N GLU A 90 6.58 7.96 -42.08
CA GLU A 90 5.74 6.76 -41.98
C GLU A 90 4.49 6.98 -41.12
N ASN A 91 3.67 7.95 -41.53
CA ASN A 91 2.38 8.27 -40.93
C ASN A 91 1.29 8.37 -42.03
N LYS A 92 0.09 8.83 -41.69
CA LYS A 92 -1.06 8.95 -42.60
C LYS A 92 -1.52 10.40 -42.75
N LEU A 93 -0.60 11.37 -42.60
CA LEU A 93 -0.91 12.80 -42.65
C LEU A 93 -1.37 13.18 -44.05
N THR A 94 -2.44 13.98 -44.14
CA THR A 94 -2.99 14.45 -45.42
C THR A 94 -2.63 15.90 -45.75
N SER A 95 -2.28 16.68 -44.73
CA SER A 95 -1.81 18.05 -44.82
C SER A 95 -0.94 18.37 -43.60
N LEU A 96 -0.11 19.40 -43.74
CA LEU A 96 0.53 20.08 -42.60
C LEU A 96 -0.35 21.26 -42.17
N PRO A 97 -0.26 21.70 -40.90
CA PRO A 97 -1.04 22.84 -40.42
C PRO A 97 -0.51 24.17 -40.98
N ASP A 98 -1.40 25.12 -41.25
CA ASP A 98 -1.07 26.42 -41.86
C ASP A 98 -0.18 27.31 -40.98
N ASP A 99 -0.05 27.00 -39.69
CA ASP A 99 0.81 27.68 -38.74
C ASP A 99 2.17 26.99 -38.53
N ILE A 100 2.52 25.97 -39.33
CA ILE A 100 3.82 25.29 -39.24
C ILE A 100 4.99 26.27 -39.39
N GLY A 101 4.81 27.36 -40.17
CA GLY A 101 5.81 28.41 -40.36
C GLY A 101 6.21 29.15 -39.09
N GLN A 102 5.45 29.02 -38.00
CA GLN A 102 5.75 29.65 -36.72
C GLN A 102 6.78 28.88 -35.88
N LEU A 103 7.20 27.70 -36.31
CA LEU A 103 8.29 26.94 -35.71
C LEU A 103 9.66 27.53 -36.11
N LEU A 104 9.92 28.79 -35.72
CA LEU A 104 11.08 29.55 -36.18
C LEU A 104 12.43 28.88 -35.89
N SER A 105 12.52 28.08 -34.82
CA SER A 105 13.75 27.35 -34.44
C SER A 105 13.97 26.04 -35.20
N LEU A 106 13.03 25.62 -36.06
CA LEU A 106 13.05 24.31 -36.70
C LEU A 106 14.20 24.22 -37.71
N GLN A 107 15.01 23.17 -37.59
CA GLN A 107 16.17 22.87 -38.43
C GLN A 107 15.94 21.64 -39.31
N VAL A 108 15.19 20.66 -38.80
CA VAL A 108 14.89 19.41 -39.53
C VAL A 108 13.39 19.14 -39.48
N LEU A 109 12.79 18.99 -40.65
CA LEU A 109 11.42 18.54 -40.83
C LEU A 109 11.42 17.32 -41.74
N ASN A 110 11.06 16.16 -41.17
CA ASN A 110 10.88 14.93 -41.92
C ASN A 110 9.41 14.52 -41.92
N VAL A 111 8.80 14.47 -43.09
CA VAL A 111 7.40 14.03 -43.30
C VAL A 111 7.33 12.95 -44.39
N GLU A 112 8.43 12.21 -44.59
CA GLU A 112 8.53 11.14 -45.58
C GLU A 112 7.42 10.08 -45.43
N LYS A 113 6.98 9.47 -46.53
CA LYS A 113 5.98 8.38 -46.57
C LYS A 113 4.70 8.74 -45.80
N ASN A 114 4.09 9.85 -46.21
CA ASN A 114 2.77 10.28 -45.75
C ASN A 114 1.81 10.40 -46.96
N HIS A 115 0.67 11.05 -46.79
CA HIS A 115 -0.32 11.29 -47.85
C HIS A 115 -0.54 12.79 -48.09
N ILE A 116 0.50 13.60 -47.89
CA ILE A 116 0.42 15.05 -47.99
C ILE A 116 0.23 15.42 -49.46
N LYS A 117 -0.83 16.19 -49.74
CA LYS A 117 -1.17 16.63 -51.11
C LYS A 117 -0.58 17.98 -51.49
N GLN A 118 -0.45 18.86 -50.51
CA GLN A 118 0.08 20.22 -50.67
C GLN A 118 0.84 20.63 -49.40
N LEU A 119 1.91 21.40 -49.58
CA LEU A 119 2.58 22.08 -48.47
C LEU A 119 1.93 23.46 -48.26
N PRO A 120 1.74 23.92 -47.01
CA PRO A 120 1.20 25.24 -46.75
C PRO A 120 2.20 26.34 -47.14
N ASP A 121 1.70 27.49 -47.60
CA ASP A 121 2.57 28.61 -48.00
C ASP A 121 3.48 29.08 -46.85
N SER A 122 3.02 28.95 -45.60
CA SER A 122 3.78 29.27 -44.39
C SER A 122 5.07 28.46 -44.24
N ILE A 123 5.25 27.35 -44.96
CA ILE A 123 6.49 26.52 -44.87
C ILE A 123 7.74 27.35 -45.21
N GLY A 124 7.59 28.36 -46.06
CA GLY A 124 8.65 29.29 -46.44
C GLY A 124 9.15 30.18 -45.31
N ASP A 125 8.39 30.33 -44.22
CA ASP A 125 8.76 31.17 -43.07
C ASP A 125 9.74 30.45 -42.12
N LEU A 126 10.02 29.16 -42.33
CA LEU A 126 11.00 28.37 -41.59
C LEU A 126 12.44 28.72 -41.98
N ARG A 127 12.90 29.92 -41.62
CA ARG A 127 14.20 30.49 -42.05
C ARG A 127 15.43 29.72 -41.59
N HIS A 128 15.31 28.95 -40.51
CA HIS A 128 16.39 28.13 -39.95
C HIS A 128 16.34 26.66 -40.39
N LEU A 129 15.37 26.26 -41.21
CA LEU A 129 15.26 24.88 -41.67
C LEU A 129 16.43 24.56 -42.60
N GLN A 130 17.15 23.49 -42.29
CA GLN A 130 18.30 22.98 -43.04
C GLN A 130 17.92 21.76 -43.86
N THR A 131 17.03 20.92 -43.35
CA THR A 131 16.59 19.69 -44.02
C THR A 131 15.08 19.64 -44.09
N LEU A 132 14.55 19.56 -45.30
CA LEU A 132 13.15 19.29 -45.60
C LEU A 132 13.06 17.98 -46.38
N ASN A 133 12.56 16.92 -45.74
CA ASN A 133 12.28 15.65 -46.41
C ASN A 133 10.76 15.46 -46.54
N VAL A 134 10.26 15.52 -47.78
CA VAL A 134 8.85 15.29 -48.13
C VAL A 134 8.70 14.11 -49.08
N LYS A 135 9.70 13.23 -49.13
CA LYS A 135 9.74 12.05 -49.99
C LYS A 135 8.51 11.15 -49.82
N GLY A 136 8.03 10.51 -50.89
CA GLY A 136 6.99 9.48 -50.77
C GLY A 136 5.64 10.03 -50.33
N ASN A 137 5.28 11.22 -50.78
CA ASN A 137 4.00 11.87 -50.53
C ASN A 137 3.17 11.95 -51.83
N SER A 138 2.09 12.73 -51.83
CA SER A 138 1.25 12.96 -53.01
C SER A 138 1.26 14.42 -53.44
N LEU A 139 2.41 15.09 -53.28
CA LEU A 139 2.59 16.49 -53.67
C LEU A 139 2.55 16.62 -55.19
N THR A 140 1.84 17.62 -55.68
CA THR A 140 1.79 17.97 -57.11
C THR A 140 2.60 19.22 -57.44
N VAL A 141 2.79 20.10 -56.46
CA VAL A 141 3.46 21.41 -56.61
C VAL A 141 4.25 21.70 -55.33
N ILE A 142 5.41 22.34 -55.48
CA ILE A 142 6.16 22.96 -54.39
C ILE A 142 5.80 24.45 -54.32
N PRO A 143 5.38 25.00 -53.17
CA PRO A 143 4.97 26.40 -53.09
C PRO A 143 6.17 27.33 -53.33
N VAL A 144 5.89 28.46 -53.97
CA VAL A 144 6.91 29.51 -54.27
C VAL A 144 7.59 30.05 -53.01
N SER A 145 6.92 29.92 -51.86
CA SER A 145 7.44 30.35 -50.56
C SER A 145 8.68 29.58 -50.10
N VAL A 146 8.94 28.36 -50.62
CA VAL A 146 10.19 27.62 -50.34
C VAL A 146 11.43 28.43 -50.72
N GLY A 147 11.32 29.33 -51.70
CA GLY A 147 12.38 30.28 -52.05
C GLY A 147 12.81 31.22 -50.93
N ARG A 148 12.02 31.37 -49.86
CA ARG A 148 12.34 32.22 -48.69
C ARG A 148 13.17 31.50 -47.62
N MET A 149 13.38 30.20 -47.75
CA MET A 149 14.06 29.36 -46.75
C MET A 149 15.59 29.52 -46.84
N SER A 150 16.12 30.58 -46.25
CA SER A 150 17.52 31.02 -46.39
C SER A 150 18.58 30.08 -45.82
N SER A 151 18.21 29.07 -45.02
CA SER A 151 19.15 28.10 -44.43
C SER A 151 19.01 26.68 -45.00
N LEU A 152 18.13 26.46 -45.98
CA LEU A 152 17.83 25.14 -46.49
C LEU A 152 19.03 24.58 -47.27
N ARG A 153 19.51 23.40 -46.85
CA ARG A 153 20.64 22.70 -47.44
C ARG A 153 20.21 21.45 -48.20
N THR A 154 19.24 20.73 -47.65
CA THR A 154 18.75 19.47 -48.21
C THR A 154 17.25 19.55 -48.43
N LEU A 155 16.83 19.32 -49.67
CA LEU A 155 15.44 19.21 -50.07
C LEU A 155 15.23 17.88 -50.79
N ASP A 156 14.47 16.97 -50.19
CA ASP A 156 14.06 15.72 -50.84
C ASP A 156 12.57 15.76 -51.16
N ILE A 157 12.27 15.76 -52.45
CA ILE A 157 10.92 15.78 -53.02
C ILE A 157 10.65 14.55 -53.91
N SER A 158 11.53 13.54 -53.87
CA SER A 158 11.37 12.31 -54.65
C SER A 158 10.13 11.52 -54.25
N GLU A 159 9.70 10.58 -55.11
CA GLU A 159 8.51 9.75 -54.91
C GLU A 159 7.25 10.60 -54.66
N ASN A 160 7.08 11.68 -55.44
CA ASN A 160 5.89 12.54 -55.46
C ASN A 160 5.34 12.67 -56.89
N SER A 161 4.32 13.51 -57.10
CA SER A 161 3.74 13.81 -58.42
C SER A 161 4.10 15.24 -58.91
N ILE A 162 5.28 15.72 -58.52
CA ILE A 162 5.76 17.07 -58.88
C ILE A 162 6.34 17.03 -60.29
N THR A 163 5.89 17.98 -61.13
CA THR A 163 6.36 18.12 -62.51
C THR A 163 7.08 19.43 -62.77
N GLU A 164 6.90 20.44 -61.91
CA GLU A 164 7.47 21.77 -62.06
C GLU A 164 8.03 22.28 -60.71
N LEU A 165 9.24 22.83 -60.72
CA LEU A 165 9.83 23.56 -59.59
C LEU A 165 9.55 25.07 -59.69
N PRO A 166 9.33 25.76 -58.56
CA PRO A 166 9.23 27.22 -58.54
C PRO A 166 10.59 27.87 -58.87
N LYS A 167 10.57 28.95 -59.65
CA LYS A 167 11.79 29.70 -60.01
C LYS A 167 12.45 30.32 -58.79
N GLU A 168 11.64 30.64 -57.78
CA GLU A 168 12.04 31.21 -56.50
C GLU A 168 13.00 30.29 -55.71
N LEU A 169 13.08 29.00 -56.04
CA LEU A 169 14.07 28.09 -55.45
C LEU A 169 15.53 28.54 -55.76
N ALA A 170 15.75 29.37 -56.79
CA ALA A 170 17.02 30.04 -57.06
C ALA A 170 17.48 30.97 -55.91
N ASN A 171 16.55 31.46 -55.08
CA ASN A 171 16.89 32.31 -53.94
C ASN A 171 17.51 31.52 -52.77
N VAL A 172 17.36 30.19 -52.76
CA VAL A 172 17.93 29.30 -51.74
C VAL A 172 19.39 28.99 -52.06
N ARG A 173 20.27 29.97 -51.82
CA ARG A 173 21.70 29.88 -52.14
C ARG A 173 22.48 28.88 -51.27
N THR A 174 21.87 28.39 -50.21
CA THR A 174 22.44 27.39 -49.29
C THR A 174 22.17 25.94 -49.71
N LEU A 175 21.43 25.69 -50.80
CA LEU A 175 20.99 24.36 -51.18
C LEU A 175 22.16 23.51 -51.70
N GLU A 176 22.54 22.50 -50.93
CA GLU A 176 23.63 21.56 -51.24
C GLU A 176 23.10 20.30 -51.95
N SER A 177 21.90 19.84 -51.59
CA SER A 177 21.31 18.61 -52.12
C SER A 177 19.83 18.78 -52.44
N LEU A 178 19.48 18.53 -53.71
CA LEU A 178 18.10 18.45 -54.20
C LEU A 178 17.88 17.05 -54.78
N ILE A 179 16.97 16.30 -54.16
CA ILE A 179 16.62 14.95 -54.59
C ILE A 179 15.21 14.99 -55.19
N LEU A 180 15.08 14.60 -56.46
CA LEU A 180 13.83 14.64 -57.21
C LEU A 180 13.80 13.56 -58.31
N ASP A 181 12.61 13.26 -58.81
CA ASP A 181 12.41 12.29 -59.89
C ASP A 181 12.61 12.95 -61.26
N ALA A 182 13.87 13.03 -61.72
CA ALA A 182 14.24 13.82 -62.90
C ALA A 182 13.45 13.49 -64.18
N GLN A 183 12.99 12.25 -64.33
CA GLN A 183 12.29 11.77 -65.53
C GLN A 183 10.85 12.29 -65.65
N VAL A 184 10.20 12.67 -64.54
CA VAL A 184 8.83 13.20 -64.56
C VAL A 184 8.79 14.73 -64.60
N MET A 185 9.95 15.39 -64.50
CA MET A 185 10.07 16.84 -64.49
C MET A 185 9.85 17.44 -65.89
N ARG A 186 8.91 18.37 -65.97
CA ARG A 186 8.70 19.28 -67.11
C ARG A 186 9.52 20.56 -66.96
N TYR A 187 9.66 21.06 -65.74
CA TYR A 187 10.45 22.26 -65.44
C TYR A 187 11.20 22.12 -64.11
N PRO A 188 12.54 22.22 -64.06
CA PRO A 188 13.48 22.29 -65.19
C PRO A 188 13.41 21.06 -66.10
N PRO A 189 13.94 21.15 -67.34
CA PRO A 189 13.98 20.00 -68.25
C PRO A 189 14.69 18.80 -67.62
N ALA A 190 14.21 17.59 -67.90
CA ALA A 190 14.77 16.35 -67.34
C ALA A 190 16.30 16.24 -67.47
N SER A 191 16.89 16.75 -68.57
CA SER A 191 18.35 16.77 -68.78
C SER A 191 19.11 17.59 -67.73
N VAL A 192 18.55 18.73 -67.30
CA VAL A 192 19.10 19.58 -66.24
C VAL A 192 18.97 18.86 -64.90
N CYS A 193 17.79 18.28 -64.64
CA CYS A 193 17.52 17.53 -63.43
C CYS A 193 18.44 16.32 -63.25
N THR A 194 18.80 15.60 -64.33
CA THR A 194 19.74 14.47 -64.27
C THR A 194 21.20 14.88 -64.05
N ALA A 195 21.56 16.13 -64.34
CA ALA A 195 22.93 16.63 -64.17
C ALA A 195 23.28 16.97 -62.71
N GLY A 196 22.28 17.04 -61.83
CA GLY A 196 22.44 17.21 -60.38
C GLY A 196 22.01 18.59 -59.85
N THR A 197 22.05 18.74 -58.52
CA THR A 197 21.56 19.92 -57.79
C THR A 197 22.12 21.24 -58.29
N GLU A 198 23.44 21.28 -58.56
CA GLU A 198 24.13 22.50 -58.96
C GLU A 198 23.67 22.98 -60.34
N GLU A 199 23.45 22.07 -61.29
CA GLU A 199 22.99 22.45 -62.63
C GLU A 199 21.53 22.92 -62.62
N VAL A 200 20.70 22.29 -61.78
CA VAL A 200 19.33 22.76 -61.49
C VAL A 200 19.36 24.18 -60.92
N GLN A 201 20.21 24.44 -59.93
CA GLN A 201 20.34 25.78 -59.34
C GLN A 201 20.86 26.81 -60.34
N ARG A 202 21.88 26.49 -61.17
CA ARG A 202 22.33 27.38 -62.25
C ARG A 202 21.23 27.72 -63.24
N TYR A 203 20.46 26.71 -63.66
CA TYR A 203 19.35 26.91 -64.59
C TYR A 203 18.29 27.85 -64.00
N LEU A 204 17.88 27.62 -62.75
CA LEU A 204 16.90 28.47 -62.06
C LEU A 204 17.43 29.90 -61.82
N CYS A 205 18.71 30.05 -61.48
CA CYS A 205 19.35 31.36 -61.35
C CYS A 205 19.37 32.14 -62.68
N SER A 206 19.73 31.48 -63.78
CA SER A 206 19.72 32.06 -65.14
C SER A 206 18.33 32.56 -65.52
N GLU A 207 17.29 31.75 -65.26
CA GLU A 207 15.88 32.09 -65.51
C GLU A 207 15.38 33.30 -64.70
N MET A 208 15.99 33.56 -63.54
CA MET A 208 15.67 34.69 -62.66
C MET A 208 16.60 35.90 -62.87
N GLY A 209 17.61 35.81 -63.74
CA GLY A 209 18.63 36.85 -63.92
C GLY A 209 19.57 37.00 -62.72
N LEU A 210 19.78 35.92 -61.96
CA LEU A 210 20.64 35.87 -60.79
C LEU A 210 21.98 35.18 -61.12
N GLU A 211 23.06 35.64 -60.52
CA GLU A 211 24.34 34.93 -60.56
C GLU A 211 24.28 33.73 -59.61
N TYR A 212 24.65 32.55 -60.11
CA TYR A 212 24.76 31.35 -59.30
C TYR A 212 26.05 31.38 -58.49
N CYS A 213 25.93 31.23 -57.17
CA CYS A 213 27.05 31.05 -56.27
C CYS A 213 26.93 29.66 -55.61
N PRO A 214 27.98 28.82 -55.65
CA PRO A 214 27.99 27.55 -54.92
C PRO A 214 27.74 27.77 -53.41
N PRO A 215 27.08 26.85 -52.71
CA PRO A 215 26.83 26.97 -51.27
C PRO A 215 28.11 27.17 -50.44
N SER A 216 29.24 26.62 -50.89
CA SER A 216 30.56 26.77 -50.25
C SER A 216 31.13 28.20 -50.29
N GLN A 217 30.64 29.03 -51.21
CA GLN A 217 31.06 30.43 -51.37
C GLN A 217 30.02 31.41 -50.81
N TYR A 218 28.84 30.91 -50.43
CA TYR A 218 27.80 31.72 -49.82
C TYR A 218 28.09 31.88 -48.33
N LEU A 219 28.72 33.00 -47.96
CA LEU A 219 28.77 33.45 -46.57
C LEU A 219 27.34 33.78 -46.12
N LEU A 220 26.80 32.99 -45.21
CA LEU A 220 25.61 33.33 -44.44
C LEU A 220 25.75 34.78 -43.94
N PRO A 221 24.80 35.68 -44.19
CA PRO A 221 24.71 36.96 -43.49
C PRO A 221 24.29 36.66 -42.03
N VAL A 222 25.22 36.10 -41.26
CA VAL A 222 25.10 35.86 -39.84
C VAL A 222 26.12 36.82 -39.24
N LEU A 223 25.60 37.85 -38.57
CA LEU A 223 26.29 38.97 -37.89
C LEU A 223 26.36 40.32 -38.63
N GLU A 224 25.28 40.75 -39.30
CA GLU A 224 24.98 42.18 -39.44
C GLU A 224 23.68 42.51 -38.70
N ASP A 225 23.68 42.24 -37.39
CA ASP A 225 22.98 43.06 -36.41
C ASP A 225 23.78 43.02 -35.10
N ASP A 226 25.03 43.48 -35.18
CA ASP A 226 25.74 44.10 -34.05
C ASP A 226 26.97 44.84 -34.62
N GLY A 227 26.97 46.17 -34.47
CA GLY A 227 28.01 47.02 -35.04
C GLY A 227 29.38 46.86 -34.39
N GLY A 228 30.44 46.94 -35.19
CA GLY A 228 31.78 47.23 -34.66
C GLY A 228 32.97 46.73 -35.46
N LYS A 229 33.48 47.62 -36.32
CA LYS A 229 34.89 47.85 -36.70
C LYS A 229 35.62 46.85 -37.60
N GLN A 230 36.11 47.45 -38.69
CA GLN A 230 37.21 47.03 -39.57
C GLN A 230 38.47 46.65 -38.79
N GLU A 231 39.18 45.64 -39.27
CA GLU A 231 40.63 45.69 -39.40
C GLU A 231 41.08 44.74 -40.52
N VAL A 232 41.98 45.27 -41.35
CA VAL A 232 42.62 44.63 -42.52
C VAL A 232 43.93 44.04 -42.03
N ASP A 233 44.30 42.81 -42.42
CA ASP A 233 45.69 42.55 -42.81
C ASP A 233 45.97 41.19 -43.49
N CYS A 234 46.73 41.30 -44.58
CA CYS A 234 47.79 40.44 -45.12
C CYS A 234 47.54 38.93 -45.40
N VAL A 235 47.25 38.64 -46.67
CA VAL A 235 47.28 37.33 -47.33
C VAL A 235 48.72 37.07 -47.81
N ASP A 236 49.40 36.08 -47.23
CA ASP A 236 50.54 35.34 -47.85
C ASP A 236 51.09 34.24 -46.89
N GLY A 237 50.73 34.26 -45.60
CA GLY A 237 51.05 33.18 -44.64
C GLY A 237 50.02 32.04 -44.57
N GLU A 238 48.90 32.16 -45.30
CA GLU A 238 47.72 31.30 -45.10
C GLU A 238 47.85 29.93 -45.75
N GLU A 239 48.62 29.76 -46.83
CA GLU A 239 48.63 28.53 -47.62
C GLU A 239 49.34 27.35 -46.91
N MET A 240 50.49 27.58 -46.26
CA MET A 240 51.16 26.58 -45.43
C MET A 240 50.41 26.32 -44.11
N ALA A 241 49.78 27.36 -43.54
CA ALA A 241 48.95 27.23 -42.35
C ALA A 241 47.67 26.43 -42.65
N TRP A 242 47.12 26.52 -43.86
CA TRP A 242 45.94 25.77 -44.30
C TRP A 242 46.27 24.29 -44.49
N GLN A 243 47.42 23.96 -45.08
CA GLN A 243 47.87 22.56 -45.23
C GLN A 243 48.10 21.89 -43.87
N SER A 244 48.71 22.60 -42.91
CA SER A 244 48.86 22.09 -41.54
C SER A 244 47.51 21.98 -40.82
N LYS A 245 46.62 22.98 -40.95
CA LYS A 245 45.27 22.95 -40.36
C LYS A 245 44.40 21.85 -40.98
N PHE A 246 44.55 21.54 -42.27
CA PHE A 246 43.85 20.47 -42.97
C PHE A 246 44.32 19.10 -42.47
N MET A 247 45.63 18.88 -42.34
CA MET A 247 46.18 17.66 -41.75
C MET A 247 45.77 17.48 -40.28
N ASP A 248 45.71 18.56 -39.50
CA ASP A 248 45.22 18.53 -38.12
C ASP A 248 43.71 18.31 -38.03
N TYR A 249 42.96 18.75 -39.05
CA TYR A 249 41.53 18.48 -39.18
C TYR A 249 41.27 17.01 -39.54
N GLU A 250 42.03 16.42 -40.47
CA GLU A 250 41.94 15.00 -40.79
C GLU A 250 42.31 14.12 -39.59
N LYS A 251 43.38 14.46 -38.86
CA LYS A 251 43.74 13.77 -37.61
C LYS A 251 42.64 13.88 -36.56
N ARG A 252 42.06 15.07 -36.35
CA ARG A 252 40.94 15.26 -35.41
C ARG A 252 39.67 14.54 -35.85
N LYS A 253 39.40 14.45 -37.15
CA LYS A 253 38.25 13.71 -37.71
C LYS A 253 38.41 12.21 -37.49
N VAL A 254 39.60 11.65 -37.76
CA VAL A 254 39.92 10.24 -37.50
C VAL A 254 39.87 9.95 -36.01
N GLN A 255 40.40 10.85 -35.17
CA GLN A 255 40.38 10.69 -33.71
C GLN A 255 38.96 10.74 -33.14
N LYS A 256 38.12 11.69 -33.55
CA LYS A 256 36.70 11.72 -33.17
C LYS A 256 35.94 10.50 -33.67
N HIS A 257 36.27 9.98 -34.85
CA HIS A 257 35.66 8.75 -35.36
C HIS A 257 36.07 7.54 -34.50
N LEU A 258 37.33 7.45 -34.09
CA LEU A 258 37.82 6.40 -33.20
C LEU A 258 37.19 6.50 -31.80
N GLU A 259 37.11 7.71 -31.24
CA GLU A 259 36.41 7.97 -29.96
C GLU A 259 34.92 7.59 -30.05
N LYS A 260 34.26 7.89 -31.17
CA LYS A 260 32.87 7.47 -31.42
C LYS A 260 32.74 5.95 -31.44
N VAL A 261 33.63 5.24 -32.15
CA VAL A 261 33.61 3.77 -32.22
C VAL A 261 33.89 3.14 -30.85
N ILE A 262 34.81 3.71 -30.07
CA ILE A 262 35.07 3.26 -28.69
C ILE A 262 33.86 3.49 -27.81
N PHE A 263 33.21 4.66 -27.92
CA PHE A 263 32.01 4.98 -27.16
C PHE A 263 30.82 4.08 -27.53
N GLU A 264 30.60 3.80 -28.82
CA GLU A 264 29.58 2.86 -29.30
C GLU A 264 29.83 1.45 -28.74
N LYS A 265 31.09 0.99 -28.72
CA LYS A 265 31.45 -0.30 -28.13
C LYS A 265 31.22 -0.34 -26.61
N ASP A 266 31.59 0.71 -25.87
CA ASP A 266 31.37 0.80 -24.42
C ASP A 266 29.87 0.86 -24.07
N LEU A 267 29.08 1.55 -24.90
CA LEU A 267 27.63 1.59 -24.77
C LEU A 267 27.01 0.21 -24.99
N GLU A 268 27.42 -0.51 -26.04
CA GLU A 268 26.98 -1.89 -26.29
C GLU A 268 27.38 -2.84 -25.14
N GLU A 269 28.59 -2.69 -24.59
CA GLU A 269 29.08 -3.50 -23.48
C GLU A 269 28.25 -3.26 -22.21
N LYS A 270 27.98 -2.00 -21.86
CA LYS A 270 27.08 -1.64 -20.77
C LYS A 270 25.65 -2.12 -20.99
N GLN A 271 25.15 -2.07 -22.21
CA GLN A 271 23.83 -2.62 -22.55
C GLN A 271 23.79 -4.15 -22.38
N ARG A 272 24.86 -4.87 -22.78
CA ARG A 272 24.97 -6.32 -22.55
C ARG A 272 25.03 -6.65 -21.06
N GLU A 273 25.85 -5.93 -20.29
CA GLU A 273 25.93 -6.09 -18.83
C GLU A 273 24.59 -5.85 -18.15
N HIS A 274 23.90 -4.76 -18.52
CA HIS A 274 22.57 -4.45 -18.00
C HIS A 274 21.56 -5.56 -18.32
N THR A 275 21.55 -6.04 -19.58
CA THR A 275 20.67 -7.13 -20.01
C THR A 275 20.96 -8.43 -19.23
N GLN A 276 22.24 -8.73 -19.00
CA GLN A 276 22.67 -9.92 -18.27
C GLN A 276 22.29 -9.85 -16.79
N LEU A 277 22.42 -8.68 -16.16
CA LEU A 277 21.94 -8.44 -14.79
C LEU A 277 20.42 -8.56 -14.69
N LEU A 278 19.69 -8.09 -15.71
CA LEU A 278 18.23 -8.17 -15.75
C LEU A 278 17.75 -9.62 -15.87
N LEU A 279 18.42 -10.44 -16.69
CA LEU A 279 18.18 -11.88 -16.78
C LEU A 279 18.49 -12.59 -15.47
N LEU A 280 19.61 -12.28 -14.81
CA LEU A 280 19.96 -12.87 -13.51
C LEU A 280 18.93 -12.48 -12.43
N ASN A 281 18.47 -11.23 -12.43
CA ASN A 281 17.46 -10.76 -11.48
C ASN A 281 16.10 -11.44 -11.74
N ASN A 282 15.72 -11.63 -13.01
CA ASN A 282 14.50 -12.37 -13.36
C ASN A 282 14.58 -13.84 -12.92
N SER A 283 15.71 -14.52 -13.16
CA SER A 283 15.92 -15.89 -12.68
C SER A 283 15.84 -15.98 -11.15
N ARG A 284 16.47 -15.06 -10.41
CA ARG A 284 16.37 -15.02 -8.95
C ARG A 284 14.94 -14.77 -8.47
N LYS A 285 14.17 -13.92 -9.17
CA LYS A 285 12.75 -13.69 -8.86
C LYS A 285 11.92 -14.96 -9.07
N GLU A 286 12.17 -15.68 -10.16
CA GLU A 286 11.49 -16.96 -10.44
C GLU A 286 11.79 -18.00 -9.34
N ASP A 287 13.04 -18.11 -8.91
CA ASP A 287 13.43 -19.02 -7.82
C ASP A 287 12.74 -18.67 -6.49
N VAL A 288 12.68 -17.39 -6.14
CA VAL A 288 11.97 -16.92 -4.93
C VAL A 288 10.47 -17.19 -5.04
N LEU A 289 9.86 -16.93 -6.19
CA LEU A 289 8.43 -17.21 -6.41
C LEU A 289 8.12 -18.70 -6.30
N LEU A 290 8.98 -19.56 -6.84
CA LEU A 290 8.86 -21.02 -6.71
C LEU A 290 8.99 -21.46 -5.25
N SER A 291 9.94 -20.90 -4.50
CA SER A 291 10.12 -21.18 -3.08
C SER A 291 8.92 -20.76 -2.24
N VAL A 292 8.39 -19.54 -2.47
CA VAL A 292 7.19 -19.04 -1.79
C VAL A 292 5.98 -19.91 -2.10
N LYS A 293 5.81 -20.34 -3.36
CA LYS A 293 4.71 -21.21 -3.78
C LYS A 293 4.77 -22.58 -3.08
N LEU A 294 5.96 -23.16 -2.94
CA LEU A 294 6.16 -24.44 -2.24
C LEU A 294 5.85 -24.32 -0.73
N GLU A 295 6.31 -23.25 -0.08
CA GLU A 295 5.99 -23.02 1.34
C GLU A 295 4.50 -22.75 1.56
N GLN A 296 3.85 -22.02 0.66
CA GLN A 296 2.40 -21.83 0.72
C GLN A 296 1.65 -23.17 0.64
N GLN A 297 2.00 -24.04 -0.32
CA GLN A 297 1.39 -25.38 -0.43
C GLN A 297 1.62 -26.22 0.83
N ARG A 298 2.81 -26.13 1.44
CA ARG A 298 3.13 -26.83 2.69
C ARG A 298 2.28 -26.33 3.85
N LEU A 299 2.12 -25.02 3.99
CA LEU A 299 1.30 -24.40 5.04
C LEU A 299 -0.19 -24.75 4.85
N GLU A 300 -0.72 -24.68 3.64
CA GLU A 300 -2.10 -25.06 3.32
C GLU A 300 -2.37 -26.53 3.67
N LEU A 301 -1.43 -27.42 3.34
CA LEU A 301 -1.53 -28.84 3.72
C LEU A 301 -1.52 -29.02 5.25
N GLY A 302 -0.65 -28.31 5.95
CA GLY A 302 -0.57 -28.34 7.42
C GLY A 302 -1.86 -27.87 8.08
N VAL A 303 -2.42 -26.75 7.63
CA VAL A 303 -3.70 -26.22 8.12
C VAL A 303 -4.84 -27.22 7.87
N SER A 304 -4.91 -27.80 6.66
CA SER A 304 -5.94 -28.78 6.33
C SER A 304 -5.86 -30.03 7.21
N GLN A 305 -4.65 -30.53 7.49
CA GLN A 305 -4.45 -31.68 8.39
C GLN A 305 -4.87 -31.36 9.82
N GLN A 306 -4.49 -30.19 10.34
CA GLN A 306 -4.86 -29.78 11.69
C GLN A 306 -6.37 -29.57 11.84
N GLN A 307 -7.01 -29.00 10.83
CA GLN A 307 -8.46 -28.84 10.80
C GLN A 307 -9.17 -30.20 10.82
N ARG A 308 -8.71 -31.17 10.01
CA ARG A 308 -9.25 -32.55 10.06
C ARG A 308 -9.06 -33.20 11.43
N ALA A 309 -7.90 -33.03 12.06
CA ALA A 309 -7.65 -33.57 13.39
C ALA A 309 -8.64 -32.98 14.43
N GLN A 310 -8.81 -31.66 14.44
CA GLN A 310 -9.78 -30.99 15.31
C GLN A 310 -11.22 -31.44 15.06
N GLU A 311 -11.62 -31.61 13.79
CA GLU A 311 -12.95 -32.12 13.43
C GLU A 311 -13.16 -33.53 13.98
N THR A 312 -12.15 -34.40 13.90
CA THR A 312 -12.26 -35.77 14.45
C THR A 312 -12.35 -35.79 15.98
N GLU A 313 -11.63 -34.90 16.67
CA GLU A 313 -11.75 -34.78 18.14
C GLU A 313 -13.12 -34.22 18.53
N ARG A 314 -13.59 -33.19 17.83
CA ARG A 314 -14.93 -32.63 18.02
C ARG A 314 -15.99 -33.72 17.86
N GLN A 315 -15.88 -34.54 16.82
CA GLN A 315 -16.82 -35.63 16.57
C GLN A 315 -16.80 -36.67 17.71
N LYS A 316 -15.62 -37.07 18.18
CA LYS A 316 -15.49 -37.97 19.34
C LYS A 316 -16.15 -37.39 20.60
N MET A 317 -16.02 -36.09 20.84
CA MET A 317 -16.65 -35.43 21.98
C MET A 317 -18.18 -35.39 21.84
N LEU A 318 -18.69 -35.15 20.63
CA LEU A 318 -20.12 -35.22 20.34
C LEU A 318 -20.67 -36.63 20.56
N ASP A 319 -19.96 -37.67 20.11
CA ASP A 319 -20.40 -39.06 20.30
C ASP A 319 -20.43 -39.46 21.78
N LYS A 320 -19.43 -39.02 22.57
CA LYS A 320 -19.43 -39.20 24.03
C LYS A 320 -20.61 -38.50 24.70
N ALA A 321 -20.93 -37.28 24.27
CA ALA A 321 -22.07 -36.53 24.80
C ALA A 321 -23.39 -37.25 24.48
N ARG A 322 -23.58 -37.70 23.24
CA ARG A 322 -24.77 -38.49 22.83
C ARG A 322 -24.91 -39.78 23.63
N LEU A 323 -23.81 -40.49 23.88
CA LEU A 323 -23.83 -41.70 24.70
C LEU A 323 -24.24 -41.39 26.14
N ALA A 324 -23.72 -40.32 26.72
CA ALA A 324 -24.09 -39.88 28.06
C ALA A 324 -25.57 -39.50 28.14
N GLU A 325 -26.10 -38.77 27.15
CA GLU A 325 -27.53 -38.44 27.06
C GLU A 325 -28.39 -39.70 26.97
N SER A 326 -28.03 -40.67 26.12
CA SER A 326 -28.75 -41.94 26.01
C SER A 326 -28.78 -42.72 27.33
N ASN A 327 -27.64 -42.76 28.04
CA ASN A 327 -27.54 -43.41 29.35
C ASN A 327 -28.40 -42.71 30.42
N ILE A 328 -28.42 -41.38 30.42
CA ILE A 328 -29.27 -40.59 31.32
C ILE A 328 -30.75 -40.86 31.01
N MET A 329 -31.13 -40.84 29.72
CA MET A 329 -32.49 -41.13 29.28
C MET A 329 -32.94 -42.54 29.70
N SER A 330 -32.07 -43.55 29.55
CA SER A 330 -32.36 -44.92 30.02
C SER A 330 -32.59 -44.94 31.53
N ARG A 331 -31.69 -44.32 32.31
CA ARG A 331 -31.83 -44.27 33.78
C ARG A 331 -33.10 -43.56 34.24
N ILE A 332 -33.48 -42.47 33.58
CA ILE A 332 -34.73 -41.77 33.86
C ILE A 332 -35.92 -42.70 33.58
N SER A 333 -35.91 -43.41 32.45
CA SER A 333 -36.96 -44.37 32.11
C SER A 333 -37.09 -45.48 33.16
N ASP A 334 -35.96 -46.03 33.64
CA ASP A 334 -35.94 -47.07 34.68
C ASP A 334 -36.50 -46.54 36.00
N LEU A 335 -36.07 -45.34 36.43
CA LEU A 335 -36.58 -44.68 37.64
C LEU A 335 -38.10 -44.42 37.57
N LEU A 336 -38.61 -43.99 36.41
CA LEU A 336 -40.04 -43.80 36.21
C LEU A 336 -40.81 -45.14 36.29
N LEU A 337 -40.21 -46.22 35.80
CA LEU A 337 -40.79 -47.56 35.87
C LEU A 337 -40.84 -48.09 37.29
N ASP A 338 -39.77 -47.90 38.06
CA ASP A 338 -39.72 -48.28 39.47
C ASP A 338 -40.65 -47.43 40.33
N ASN A 339 -40.77 -46.12 40.07
CA ASN A 339 -41.74 -45.27 40.74
C ASN A 339 -43.19 -45.76 40.50
N LYS A 340 -43.52 -46.12 39.25
CA LYS A 340 -44.83 -46.74 38.95
C LYS A 340 -45.05 -48.06 39.67
N ARG A 341 -44.01 -48.89 39.85
CA ARG A 341 -44.11 -50.14 40.63
C ARG A 341 -44.32 -49.85 42.12
N GLN A 342 -43.59 -48.89 42.68
CA GLN A 342 -43.74 -48.46 44.07
C GLN A 342 -45.13 -47.89 44.33
N ALA A 343 -45.66 -47.05 43.43
CA ALA A 343 -47.02 -46.53 43.53
C ALA A 343 -48.06 -47.66 43.57
N LYS A 344 -47.95 -48.66 42.67
CA LYS A 344 -48.84 -49.85 42.68
C LYS A 344 -48.71 -50.67 43.97
N SER A 345 -47.49 -50.82 44.48
CA SER A 345 -47.25 -51.54 45.75
C SER A 345 -47.85 -50.79 46.93
N ALA A 346 -47.76 -49.45 46.95
CA ALA A 346 -48.35 -48.61 47.98
C ALA A 346 -49.89 -48.66 47.94
N GLU A 347 -50.49 -48.59 46.75
CA GLU A 347 -51.94 -48.78 46.56
C GLU A 347 -52.41 -50.15 47.09
N PHE A 348 -51.64 -51.21 46.82
CA PHE A 348 -51.95 -52.55 47.32
C PHE A 348 -51.87 -52.65 48.86
N LEU A 349 -50.82 -52.07 49.47
CA LEU A 349 -50.69 -52.04 50.93
C LEU A 349 -51.80 -51.21 51.58
N GLN A 350 -52.18 -50.09 50.98
CA GLN A 350 -53.30 -49.28 51.45
C GLN A 350 -54.62 -50.07 51.40
N ALA A 351 -54.88 -50.81 50.32
CA ALA A 351 -56.06 -51.66 50.21
C ALA A 351 -56.10 -52.76 51.30
N LEU A 352 -54.95 -53.37 51.61
CA LEU A 352 -54.86 -54.34 52.71
C LEU A 352 -55.13 -53.72 54.08
N GLU A 353 -54.65 -52.50 54.30
CA GLU A 353 -54.89 -51.78 55.56
C GLU A 353 -56.35 -51.37 55.70
N GLU A 354 -57.00 -50.94 54.61
CA GLU A 354 -58.45 -50.67 54.60
C GLU A 354 -59.27 -51.93 54.91
N ASP A 355 -58.88 -53.08 54.36
CA ASP A 355 -59.53 -54.36 54.67
C ASP A 355 -59.27 -54.82 56.11
N ARG A 356 -58.06 -54.59 56.65
CA ARG A 356 -57.74 -54.83 58.07
C ARG A 356 -58.65 -54.00 58.97
N ILE A 357 -58.77 -52.70 58.70
CA ILE A 357 -59.64 -51.77 59.45
C ILE A 357 -61.11 -52.21 59.35
N ARG A 358 -61.59 -52.60 58.16
CA ARG A 358 -62.95 -53.15 58.00
C ARG A 358 -63.16 -54.39 58.87
N MET A 359 -62.20 -55.31 58.88
CA MET A 359 -62.31 -56.55 59.64
C MET A 359 -62.28 -56.29 61.15
N GLU A 360 -61.46 -55.35 61.62
CA GLU A 360 -61.48 -54.89 63.01
C GLU A 360 -62.82 -54.26 63.40
N HIS A 361 -63.41 -53.46 62.51
CA HIS A 361 -64.71 -52.85 62.77
C HIS A 361 -65.83 -53.90 62.87
N LEU A 362 -65.83 -54.89 61.96
CA LEU A 362 -66.79 -56.01 62.00
C LEU A 362 -66.61 -56.87 63.27
N THR A 363 -65.37 -57.14 63.68
CA THR A 363 -65.11 -57.90 64.91
C THR A 363 -65.53 -57.13 66.16
N ALA A 364 -65.36 -55.80 66.19
CA ALA A 364 -65.87 -54.95 67.28
C ALA A 364 -67.40 -55.00 67.38
N ILE A 365 -68.12 -54.86 66.25
CA ILE A 365 -69.59 -54.93 66.22
C ILE A 365 -70.07 -56.30 66.72
N THR A 366 -69.50 -57.40 66.22
CA THR A 366 -69.89 -58.76 66.65
C THR A 366 -69.60 -59.01 68.13
N GLN A 367 -68.49 -58.48 68.65
CA GLN A 367 -68.17 -58.56 70.08
C GLN A 367 -69.15 -57.74 70.94
N ASP A 368 -69.56 -56.55 70.49
CA ASP A 368 -70.57 -55.73 71.16
C ASP A 368 -71.95 -56.38 71.16
N GLU A 369 -72.36 -56.98 70.04
CA GLU A 369 -73.58 -57.79 69.95
C GLU A 369 -73.53 -59.00 70.89
N ALA A 370 -72.42 -59.74 70.92
CA ALA A 370 -72.23 -60.86 71.85
C ALA A 370 -72.25 -60.41 73.32
N ASN A 371 -71.66 -59.25 73.65
CA ASN A 371 -71.72 -58.66 74.98
C ASN A 371 -73.14 -58.21 75.36
N SER A 372 -73.90 -57.66 74.41
CA SER A 372 -75.31 -57.29 74.59
C SER A 372 -76.19 -58.52 74.85
N LEU A 373 -75.99 -59.59 74.08
CA LEU A 373 -76.66 -60.87 74.28
C LEU A 373 -76.33 -61.47 75.66
N ARG A 374 -75.04 -61.50 76.05
CA ARG A 374 -74.63 -61.94 77.40
C ARG A 374 -75.28 -61.11 78.50
N LYS A 375 -75.36 -59.78 78.35
CA LYS A 375 -76.06 -58.90 79.33
C LYS A 375 -77.55 -59.24 79.42
N LYS A 376 -78.22 -59.52 78.29
CA LYS A 376 -79.63 -59.96 78.27
C LYS A 376 -79.81 -61.33 78.93
N GLU A 377 -78.90 -62.28 78.70
CA GLU A 377 -78.92 -63.60 79.34
C GLU A 377 -78.71 -63.50 80.85
N VAL A 378 -77.75 -62.68 81.31
CA VAL A 378 -77.50 -62.42 82.74
C VAL A 378 -78.72 -61.73 83.37
N ALA A 379 -79.33 -60.75 82.70
CA ALA A 379 -80.54 -60.11 83.19
C ALA A 379 -81.71 -61.11 83.30
N SER A 380 -81.90 -61.97 82.30
CA SER A 380 -82.88 -63.08 82.34
C SER A 380 -82.59 -64.07 83.47
N ALA A 381 -81.33 -64.40 83.71
CA ALA A 381 -80.91 -65.26 84.81
C ALA A 381 -81.15 -64.60 86.18
N MET A 382 -80.86 -63.30 86.34
CA MET A 382 -81.19 -62.54 87.55
C MET A 382 -82.69 -62.49 87.80
N GLN A 383 -83.51 -62.33 86.75
CA GLN A 383 -84.96 -62.32 86.87
C GLN A 383 -85.48 -63.70 87.32
N ARG A 384 -84.90 -64.80 86.80
CA ARG A 384 -85.16 -66.16 87.28
C ARG A 384 -84.74 -66.35 88.74
N MET A 385 -83.52 -65.94 89.11
CA MET A 385 -83.05 -66.04 90.50
C MET A 385 -83.88 -65.21 91.48
N LEU A 386 -84.35 -64.02 91.09
CA LEU A 386 -85.24 -63.22 91.94
C LEU A 386 -86.60 -63.91 92.13
N SER A 387 -87.14 -64.54 91.09
CA SER A 387 -88.36 -65.36 91.20
C SER A 387 -88.16 -66.62 92.05
N GLU A 388 -86.98 -67.27 91.94
CA GLU A 388 -86.60 -68.41 92.78
C GLU A 388 -86.34 -67.99 94.23
N SER A 389 -85.79 -66.79 94.48
CA SER A 389 -85.54 -66.25 95.82
C SER A 389 -86.82 -65.93 96.60
N TYR A 390 -87.90 -65.56 95.90
CA TYR A 390 -89.23 -65.45 96.48
C TYR A 390 -89.77 -66.84 96.89
N SER A 391 -89.47 -67.89 96.13
CA SER A 391 -89.85 -69.28 96.46
C SER A 391 -88.95 -69.91 97.56
N LEU A 392 -87.67 -69.55 97.59
CA LEU A 392 -86.67 -70.09 98.51
C LEU A 392 -86.75 -69.44 99.90
N ARG A 393 -87.22 -68.19 100.03
CA ARG A 393 -87.52 -67.59 101.36
C ARG A 393 -88.55 -68.39 102.16
N LEU A 394 -89.46 -69.12 101.51
CA LEU A 394 -90.40 -70.04 102.18
C LEU A 394 -89.79 -71.38 102.62
N LEU A 395 -88.60 -71.75 102.09
CA LEU A 395 -87.93 -73.03 102.39
C LEU A 395 -86.65 -72.86 103.23
N GLN A 396 -86.18 -71.63 103.42
CA GLN A 396 -84.95 -71.28 104.13
C GLN A 396 -85.14 -71.23 105.67
N GLU A 397 -86.36 -71.05 106.17
CA GLU A 397 -86.67 -71.15 107.61
C GLU A 397 -86.63 -72.60 108.15
N ALA A 398 -86.58 -73.63 107.28
CA ALA A 398 -86.68 -75.04 107.67
C ALA A 398 -85.35 -75.84 107.60
N ARG A 399 -84.25 -75.25 107.11
CA ARG A 399 -83.01 -76.01 106.81
C ARG A 399 -81.71 -75.44 107.38
N GLU A 400 -81.78 -74.47 108.29
CA GLU A 400 -80.60 -74.03 109.06
C GLU A 400 -80.20 -74.99 110.20
N ALA A 401 -80.83 -76.16 110.29
CA ALA A 401 -80.49 -77.21 111.26
C ALA A 401 -79.86 -78.45 110.61
N LYS A 402 -78.71 -78.33 109.93
CA LYS A 402 -77.75 -79.45 109.82
C LYS A 402 -76.35 -79.05 109.28
N THR A 403 -75.52 -78.67 110.25
CA THR A 403 -74.09 -79.05 110.38
C THR A 403 -73.06 -78.58 109.35
N GLN A 404 -72.13 -77.80 109.90
CA GLN A 404 -70.70 -77.75 109.55
C GLN A 404 -70.02 -79.13 109.72
N ILE A 405 -69.02 -79.40 108.86
CA ILE A 405 -67.61 -79.80 109.15
C ILE A 405 -67.08 -80.65 107.99
N LEU A 406 -66.06 -80.14 107.28
CA LEU A 406 -64.70 -80.68 107.09
C LEU A 406 -64.12 -80.01 105.82
N VAL A 407 -63.34 -78.93 105.98
CA VAL A 407 -61.86 -78.94 105.98
C VAL A 407 -61.36 -79.37 104.59
N SER A 408 -61.06 -78.41 103.74
CA SER A 408 -59.70 -77.86 103.60
C SER A 408 -58.67 -78.97 103.41
N GLU A 409 -58.46 -79.36 102.17
CA GLU A 409 -57.14 -79.57 101.62
C GLU A 409 -57.33 -79.81 100.13
N THR A 410 -56.86 -78.88 99.31
CA THR A 410 -55.73 -79.14 98.42
C THR A 410 -55.64 -77.99 97.42
N CYS A 411 -54.83 -76.99 97.79
CA CYS A 411 -54.05 -76.31 96.79
C CYS A 411 -53.34 -77.35 95.93
N ARG A 412 -53.66 -77.43 94.64
CA ARG A 412 -52.74 -77.98 93.64
C ARG A 412 -53.08 -77.52 92.22
N SER A 413 -52.61 -76.32 91.88
CA SER A 413 -51.64 -76.15 90.80
C SER A 413 -51.61 -74.69 90.36
N LEU A 414 -50.71 -73.98 91.01
CA LEU A 414 -50.21 -72.66 90.66
C LEU A 414 -48.91 -72.83 89.84
N ASP A 415 -48.90 -73.79 88.90
CA ASP A 415 -47.79 -74.05 87.96
C ASP A 415 -48.17 -73.83 86.48
N TYR A 416 -49.44 -73.47 86.21
CA TYR A 416 -49.92 -73.10 84.86
C TYR A 416 -49.90 -71.58 84.62
N MET A 417 -49.92 -70.78 85.70
CA MET A 417 -50.06 -69.33 85.61
C MET A 417 -48.70 -68.59 85.54
N ASP A 418 -47.60 -69.15 86.07
CA ASP A 418 -46.27 -68.51 86.03
C ASP A 418 -45.60 -68.62 84.65
N ARG A 419 -45.68 -69.77 83.98
CA ARG A 419 -45.11 -69.92 82.62
C ARG A 419 -45.81 -69.09 81.56
N LYS A 420 -47.08 -68.75 81.77
CA LYS A 420 -47.87 -67.92 80.85
C LYS A 420 -47.58 -66.42 81.05
N PHE A 421 -47.23 -66.02 82.28
CA PHE A 421 -46.85 -64.64 82.58
C PHE A 421 -45.45 -64.30 82.01
N ASP A 422 -44.47 -65.20 82.10
CA ASP A 422 -43.14 -65.01 81.49
C ASP A 422 -43.16 -65.00 79.95
N GLN A 423 -44.08 -65.74 79.34
CA GLN A 423 -44.26 -65.78 77.89
C GLN A 423 -44.95 -64.51 77.35
N VAL A 424 -45.84 -63.89 78.14
CA VAL A 424 -46.51 -62.62 77.78
C VAL A 424 -45.59 -61.41 78.01
N LEU A 425 -44.75 -61.42 79.05
CA LEU A 425 -43.76 -60.37 79.31
C LEU A 425 -42.62 -60.35 78.27
N SER A 426 -42.16 -61.52 77.81
CA SER A 426 -41.12 -61.61 76.77
C SER A 426 -41.62 -61.22 75.38
N LEU A 427 -42.88 -61.55 75.03
CA LEU A 427 -43.50 -61.08 73.78
C LEU A 427 -43.72 -59.55 73.79
N GLN A 428 -44.12 -58.96 74.92
CA GLN A 428 -44.24 -57.50 75.04
C GLN A 428 -42.90 -56.76 74.95
N GLN A 429 -41.78 -57.34 75.42
CA GLN A 429 -40.45 -56.75 75.26
C GLN A 429 -39.90 -56.90 73.83
N LEU A 430 -40.20 -58.01 73.15
CA LEU A 430 -39.80 -58.23 71.77
C LEU A 430 -40.59 -57.31 70.80
N ASP A 431 -41.89 -57.13 71.01
CA ASP A 431 -42.72 -56.24 70.18
C ASP A 431 -42.36 -54.76 70.40
N LYS A 432 -42.06 -54.35 71.64
CA LYS A 432 -41.57 -52.99 71.92
C LYS A 432 -40.18 -52.73 71.31
N SER A 433 -39.24 -53.67 71.41
CA SER A 433 -37.90 -53.51 70.83
C SER A 433 -37.92 -53.52 69.30
N LYS A 434 -38.79 -54.32 68.69
CA LYS A 434 -39.02 -54.34 67.24
C LYS A 434 -39.68 -53.05 66.74
N ALA A 435 -40.69 -52.55 67.46
CA ALA A 435 -41.32 -51.27 67.15
C ALA A 435 -40.34 -50.08 67.28
N ILE A 436 -39.52 -50.05 68.34
CA ILE A 436 -38.49 -49.02 68.51
C ILE A 436 -37.44 -49.10 67.39
N SER A 437 -37.02 -50.30 67.00
CA SER A 437 -36.05 -50.48 65.91
C SER A 437 -36.63 -50.04 64.56
N GLN A 438 -37.91 -50.32 64.30
CA GLN A 438 -38.62 -49.85 63.10
C GLN A 438 -38.76 -48.33 63.08
N ILE A 439 -39.13 -47.71 64.20
CA ILE A 439 -39.24 -46.25 64.31
C ILE A 439 -37.88 -45.57 64.10
N LEU A 440 -36.81 -46.11 64.68
CA LEU A 440 -35.45 -45.57 64.47
C LEU A 440 -34.98 -45.74 63.02
N GLN A 441 -35.31 -46.87 62.39
CA GLN A 441 -34.98 -47.12 60.98
C GLN A 441 -35.80 -46.23 60.04
N GLU A 442 -37.07 -45.97 60.35
CA GLU A 442 -37.91 -45.00 59.64
C GLU A 442 -37.38 -43.57 59.82
N GLU A 443 -36.93 -43.19 61.02
CA GLU A 443 -36.31 -41.88 61.29
C GLU A 443 -35.02 -41.69 60.47
N GLU A 444 -34.16 -42.72 60.39
CA GLU A 444 -32.96 -42.69 59.55
C GLU A 444 -33.28 -42.59 58.05
N ILE A 445 -34.26 -43.37 57.57
CA ILE A 445 -34.69 -43.32 56.16
C ILE A 445 -35.32 -41.95 55.84
N GLN A 446 -36.10 -41.39 56.75
CA GLN A 446 -36.70 -40.06 56.58
C GLN A 446 -35.63 -38.95 56.57
N LYS A 447 -34.61 -39.03 57.44
CA LYS A 447 -33.46 -38.11 57.42
C LYS A 447 -32.68 -38.22 56.11
N ALA A 448 -32.39 -39.44 55.64
CA ALA A 448 -31.70 -39.66 54.37
C ALA A 448 -32.51 -39.16 53.16
N ALA A 449 -33.83 -39.37 53.17
CA ALA A 449 -34.72 -38.85 52.12
C ALA A 449 -34.77 -37.32 52.11
N PHE A 450 -34.81 -36.69 53.29
CA PHE A 450 -34.78 -35.24 53.42
C PHE A 450 -33.44 -34.66 52.93
N GLU A 451 -32.31 -35.27 53.30
CA GLU A 451 -30.99 -34.88 52.80
C GLU A 451 -30.88 -35.04 51.28
N ALA A 452 -31.42 -36.11 50.70
CA ALA A 452 -31.43 -36.33 49.26
C ALA A 452 -32.28 -35.28 48.52
N LEU A 453 -33.45 -34.93 49.06
CA LEU A 453 -34.30 -33.87 48.52
C LEU A 453 -33.63 -32.49 48.63
N GLN A 454 -32.93 -32.22 49.72
CA GLN A 454 -32.17 -30.99 49.91
C GLN A 454 -31.02 -30.89 48.89
N LEU A 455 -30.29 -31.97 48.66
CA LEU A 455 -29.22 -32.02 47.64
C LEU A 455 -29.76 -31.85 46.21
N GLN A 456 -30.92 -32.46 45.90
CA GLN A 456 -31.58 -32.22 44.61
C GLN A 456 -31.98 -30.76 44.45
N LYS A 457 -32.60 -30.16 45.47
CA LYS A 457 -32.97 -28.74 45.49
C LYS A 457 -31.74 -27.85 45.29
N ASP A 458 -30.63 -28.14 45.98
CA ASP A 458 -29.39 -27.39 45.84
C ASP A 458 -28.76 -27.55 44.45
N SER A 459 -28.87 -28.73 43.84
CA SER A 459 -28.41 -28.97 42.46
C SER A 459 -29.23 -28.21 41.41
N VAL A 460 -30.55 -28.13 41.59
CA VAL A 460 -31.44 -27.35 40.72
C VAL A 460 -31.18 -25.85 40.89
N HIS A 461 -31.03 -25.37 42.14
CA HIS A 461 -30.64 -23.99 42.38
C HIS A 461 -29.25 -23.66 41.81
N ALA A 462 -28.29 -24.59 41.88
CA ALA A 462 -26.98 -24.42 41.25
C ALA A 462 -27.09 -24.35 39.72
N TYR A 463 -27.93 -25.19 39.12
CA TYR A 463 -28.20 -25.16 37.67
C TYR A 463 -28.86 -23.84 37.24
N ILE A 464 -29.87 -23.37 37.98
CA ILE A 464 -30.54 -22.10 37.71
C ILE A 464 -29.56 -20.93 37.84
N ARG A 465 -28.76 -20.88 38.91
CA ARG A 465 -27.70 -19.86 39.07
C ARG A 465 -26.70 -19.87 37.92
N ASN A 466 -26.29 -21.06 37.47
CA ASN A 466 -25.38 -21.18 36.32
C ASN A 466 -26.04 -20.72 35.01
N GLN A 467 -27.33 -20.98 34.82
CA GLN A 467 -28.06 -20.44 33.66
C GLN A 467 -28.23 -18.92 33.72
N GLU A 468 -28.51 -18.35 34.89
CA GLU A 468 -28.59 -16.90 35.08
C GLU A 468 -27.23 -16.25 34.76
N VAL A 469 -26.12 -16.81 35.27
CA VAL A 469 -24.76 -16.32 34.95
C VAL A 469 -24.46 -16.43 33.46
N LEU A 470 -24.84 -17.52 32.80
CA LEU A 470 -24.65 -17.68 31.36
C LEU A 470 -25.53 -16.72 30.54
N ALA A 471 -26.75 -16.44 31.01
CA ALA A 471 -27.63 -15.44 30.40
C ALA A 471 -27.04 -14.03 30.54
N ASP A 472 -26.52 -13.69 31.72
CA ASP A 472 -25.84 -12.41 32.00
C ASP A 472 -24.55 -12.25 31.19
N GLN A 473 -23.79 -13.33 30.99
CA GLN A 473 -22.62 -13.31 30.11
C GLN A 473 -23.02 -13.11 28.64
N ARG A 474 -24.15 -13.70 28.21
CA ARG A 474 -24.65 -13.57 26.84
C ARG A 474 -25.21 -12.18 26.55
N THR A 475 -25.88 -11.56 27.53
CA THR A 475 -26.32 -10.16 27.43
C THR A 475 -25.12 -9.23 27.41
N ALA A 476 -24.14 -9.41 28.32
CA ALA A 476 -22.91 -8.63 28.33
C ALA A 476 -22.13 -8.74 27.00
N LEU A 477 -22.03 -9.94 26.42
CA LEU A 477 -21.39 -10.13 25.11
C LEU A 477 -22.20 -9.48 23.97
N SER A 478 -23.52 -9.51 24.02
CA SER A 478 -24.36 -8.80 23.04
C SER A 478 -24.20 -7.29 23.16
N ASP A 479 -24.13 -6.76 24.37
CA ASP A 479 -23.90 -5.34 24.63
C ASP A 479 -22.53 -4.91 24.12
N ILE A 480 -21.49 -5.72 24.36
CA ILE A 480 -20.14 -5.48 23.79
C ILE A 480 -20.17 -5.52 22.27
N LEU A 481 -20.87 -6.50 21.66
CA LEU A 481 -21.00 -6.59 20.20
C LEU A 481 -21.70 -5.35 19.63
N GLN A 482 -22.78 -4.90 20.28
CA GLN A 482 -23.53 -3.72 19.87
C GLN A 482 -22.71 -2.44 20.04
N GLN A 483 -21.92 -2.34 21.11
CA GLN A 483 -20.96 -1.26 21.34
C GLN A 483 -19.88 -1.25 20.24
N LEU A 484 -19.33 -2.41 19.87
CA LEU A 484 -18.31 -2.54 18.84
C LEU A 484 -18.86 -2.19 17.44
N LEU A 485 -20.09 -2.61 17.14
CA LEU A 485 -20.77 -2.23 15.90
C LEU A 485 -21.00 -0.71 15.85
N LYS A 486 -21.45 -0.11 16.95
CA LYS A 486 -21.61 1.35 17.04
C LYS A 486 -20.28 2.10 16.89
N GLN A 487 -19.20 1.59 17.49
CA GLN A 487 -17.86 2.16 17.34
C GLN A 487 -17.32 2.00 15.92
N LYS A 488 -17.63 0.89 15.25
CA LYS A 488 -17.27 0.68 13.85
C LYS A 488 -17.97 1.73 12.98
N ASP A 489 -19.29 1.87 13.11
CA ASP A 489 -20.07 2.83 12.32
C ASP A 489 -19.60 4.27 12.57
N GLN A 490 -19.28 4.61 13.82
CA GLN A 490 -18.74 5.92 14.19
C GLN A 490 -17.36 6.17 13.56
N ARG A 491 -16.45 5.19 13.59
CA ARG A 491 -15.15 5.32 12.91
C ARG A 491 -15.27 5.39 11.40
N GLU A 492 -16.22 4.68 10.81
CA GLU A 492 -16.48 4.74 9.37
C GLU A 492 -16.95 6.15 8.97
N GLU A 493 -17.82 6.76 9.76
CA GLU A 493 -18.27 8.14 9.53
C GLU A 493 -17.17 9.17 9.78
N GLU A 494 -16.36 9.00 10.85
CA GLU A 494 -15.18 9.84 11.10
C GLU A 494 -14.18 9.76 9.94
N LEU A 495 -13.92 8.56 9.39
CA LEU A 495 -13.06 8.38 8.24
C LEU A 495 -13.63 9.05 6.98
N ARG A 496 -14.94 8.96 6.74
CA ARG A 496 -15.60 9.68 5.63
C ARG A 496 -15.45 11.19 5.78
N MET A 497 -15.66 11.71 6.99
CA MET A 497 -15.47 13.13 7.29
C MET A 497 -14.03 13.57 7.07
N VAL A 498 -13.05 12.78 7.53
CA VAL A 498 -11.61 13.05 7.31
C VAL A 498 -11.26 13.00 5.83
N LEU A 499 -11.84 12.08 5.04
CA LEU A 499 -11.61 12.03 3.60
C LEU A 499 -12.15 13.27 2.89
N VAL A 500 -13.36 13.73 3.24
CA VAL A 500 -13.93 14.97 2.72
C VAL A 500 -13.08 16.18 3.13
N GLU A 501 -12.61 16.23 4.37
CA GLU A 501 -11.73 17.28 4.85
C GLU A 501 -10.36 17.23 4.15
N MET A 502 -9.81 16.04 3.87
CA MET A 502 -8.59 15.85 3.10
C MET A 502 -8.76 16.26 1.64
N GLU A 503 -9.91 15.98 1.02
CA GLU A 503 -10.22 16.45 -0.34
C GLU A 503 -10.31 17.98 -0.38
N GLN A 504 -11.04 18.61 0.55
CA GLN A 504 -11.11 20.07 0.66
C GLN A 504 -9.76 20.72 0.96
N LYS A 505 -8.96 20.11 1.87
CA LYS A 505 -7.58 20.54 2.14
C LYS A 505 -6.67 20.27 0.97
N SER A 506 -6.90 19.26 0.14
CA SER A 506 -6.09 19.00 -1.06
C SER A 506 -6.37 20.03 -2.15
N GLU A 507 -7.62 20.46 -2.33
CA GLU A 507 -7.99 21.54 -3.25
C GLU A 507 -7.45 22.89 -2.76
N SER A 508 -7.56 23.17 -1.45
CA SER A 508 -6.97 24.36 -0.81
C SER A 508 -5.43 24.34 -0.83
N ASN A 509 -4.80 23.20 -0.55
CA ASN A 509 -3.35 23.04 -0.62
C ASN A 509 -2.83 23.07 -2.05
N GLN A 510 -3.61 22.61 -3.04
CA GLN A 510 -3.27 22.81 -4.46
C GLN A 510 -3.33 24.30 -4.81
N GLN A 511 -4.39 25.02 -4.42
CA GLN A 511 -4.47 26.47 -4.63
C GLN A 511 -3.33 27.22 -3.93
N ASN A 512 -3.03 26.89 -2.67
CA ASN A 512 -1.91 27.49 -1.92
C ASN A 512 -0.54 27.05 -2.46
N TYR A 513 -0.37 25.82 -2.91
CA TYR A 513 0.86 25.35 -3.56
C TYR A 513 1.13 26.12 -4.84
N TRP A 514 0.12 26.27 -5.71
CA TRP A 514 0.28 27.06 -6.93
C TRP A 514 0.53 28.53 -6.63
N MET A 515 -0.12 29.10 -5.62
CA MET A 515 0.12 30.49 -5.22
C MET A 515 1.53 30.69 -4.64
N ILE A 516 2.01 29.77 -3.80
CA ILE A 516 3.36 29.78 -3.22
C ILE A 516 4.43 29.52 -4.31
N GLN A 517 4.17 28.62 -5.25
CA GLN A 517 5.08 28.37 -6.38
C GLN A 517 5.10 29.53 -7.36
N TYR A 518 3.96 30.18 -7.59
CA TYR A 518 3.86 31.38 -8.42
C TYR A 518 4.60 32.56 -7.78
N GLN A 519 4.45 32.76 -6.47
CA GLN A 519 5.22 33.76 -5.72
C GLN A 519 6.72 33.44 -5.75
N ARG A 520 7.11 32.17 -5.57
CA ARG A 520 8.52 31.74 -5.70
C ARG A 520 9.07 31.92 -7.12
N LEU A 521 8.25 31.80 -8.15
CA LEU A 521 8.62 32.04 -9.55
C LEU A 521 8.79 33.53 -9.86
N LEU A 522 7.94 34.38 -9.26
CA LEU A 522 8.07 35.83 -9.35
C LEU A 522 9.27 36.37 -8.55
N ASP A 523 9.54 35.76 -7.39
CA ASP A 523 10.69 36.09 -6.54
C ASP A 523 11.98 35.38 -7.00
N ALA A 524 11.90 34.42 -7.92
CA ALA A 524 13.05 33.72 -8.46
C ALA A 524 13.83 34.59 -9.44
N LYS A 525 15.06 34.92 -9.05
CA LYS A 525 16.02 35.65 -9.88
C LYS A 525 16.27 34.88 -11.19
N PRO A 526 16.08 35.49 -12.37
CA PRO A 526 16.28 34.83 -13.67
C PRO A 526 17.67 34.19 -13.77
N LEU A 527 17.75 32.98 -14.33
CA LEU A 527 19.01 32.23 -14.48
C LEU A 527 20.06 33.02 -15.27
N SER A 528 19.64 33.81 -16.25
CA SER A 528 20.52 34.72 -17.01
C SER A 528 21.20 35.78 -16.14
N LEU A 529 20.48 36.34 -15.17
CA LEU A 529 21.04 37.28 -14.20
C LEU A 529 21.97 36.59 -13.20
N ARG A 530 21.63 35.37 -12.73
CA ARG A 530 22.54 34.59 -11.87
C ARG A 530 23.84 34.20 -12.58
N MET A 531 23.77 33.88 -13.87
CA MET A 531 24.96 33.55 -14.67
C MET A 531 25.82 34.78 -14.96
N GLN A 532 25.20 35.94 -15.22
CA GLN A 532 25.94 37.21 -15.41
C GLN A 532 26.60 37.67 -14.10
N GLU A 533 25.94 37.51 -12.95
CA GLU A 533 26.51 37.84 -11.64
C GLU A 533 27.64 36.90 -11.23
N ALA A 534 27.56 35.61 -11.61
CA ALA A 534 28.64 34.65 -11.40
C ALA A 534 29.90 34.93 -12.24
N ALA A 535 29.78 35.74 -13.30
CA ALA A 535 30.90 36.19 -14.13
C ALA A 535 31.58 37.47 -13.61
N VAL A 536 31.02 38.11 -12.58
CA VAL A 536 31.68 39.22 -11.87
C VAL A 536 32.75 38.65 -10.96
N ASP A 537 33.90 39.33 -10.90
CA ASP A 537 35.03 38.96 -10.04
C ASP A 537 34.56 38.62 -8.62
N ALA A 538 34.92 37.42 -8.14
CA ALA A 538 34.44 36.86 -6.88
C ALA A 538 34.81 37.77 -5.68
N ASP A 539 35.95 38.44 -5.75
CA ASP A 539 36.41 39.34 -4.69
C ASP A 539 35.62 40.66 -4.65
N LEU A 540 35.20 41.15 -5.82
CA LEU A 540 34.30 42.30 -5.95
C LEU A 540 32.89 41.96 -5.44
N GLY A 541 32.38 40.76 -5.76
CA GLY A 541 31.12 40.25 -5.23
C GLY A 541 31.13 40.12 -3.70
N ASN A 542 32.22 39.60 -3.14
CA ASN A 542 32.41 39.48 -1.69
C ASN A 542 32.46 40.84 -0.98
N LEU A 543 33.07 41.86 -1.59
CA LEU A 543 33.08 43.22 -1.06
C LEU A 543 31.66 43.82 -1.01
N LEU A 544 30.87 43.66 -2.07
CA LEU A 544 29.48 44.14 -2.09
C LEU A 544 28.62 43.41 -1.05
N CYS A 545 28.84 42.12 -0.83
CA CYS A 545 28.22 41.38 0.26
C CYS A 545 28.58 41.95 1.64
N LYS A 546 29.87 42.24 1.89
CA LYS A 546 30.32 42.86 3.16
C LYS A 546 29.74 44.26 3.39
N LEU A 547 29.54 45.03 2.32
CA LEU A 547 28.94 46.36 2.37
C LEU A 547 27.40 46.33 2.40
N SER A 548 26.77 45.14 2.41
CA SER A 548 25.31 44.96 2.27
C SER A 548 24.73 45.60 1.01
N ALA A 549 25.56 45.72 -0.04
CA ALA A 549 25.30 46.43 -1.28
C ALA A 549 25.07 45.46 -2.47
N GLN A 550 24.54 44.26 -2.18
CA GLN A 550 24.38 43.14 -3.11
C GLN A 550 23.41 43.45 -4.28
N HIS A 551 22.52 44.41 -4.07
CA HIS A 551 21.54 44.86 -5.08
C HIS A 551 22.18 45.66 -6.22
N TYR A 552 23.44 46.10 -6.09
CA TYR A 552 24.20 46.69 -7.19
C TYR A 552 24.98 45.66 -8.03
N LEU A 553 25.05 44.40 -7.57
CA LEU A 553 25.69 43.29 -8.29
C LEU A 553 25.11 43.06 -9.70
N PRO A 554 23.77 43.09 -9.92
CA PRO A 554 23.20 42.98 -11.26
C PRO A 554 23.64 44.12 -12.19
N ILE A 555 23.79 45.34 -11.66
CA ILE A 555 24.18 46.53 -12.44
C ILE A 555 25.65 46.42 -12.87
N ILE A 556 26.51 46.00 -11.94
CA ILE A 556 27.94 45.77 -12.19
C ILE A 556 28.14 44.61 -13.18
N ALA A 557 27.36 43.54 -13.03
CA ALA A 557 27.36 42.40 -13.94
C ALA A 557 26.87 42.75 -15.35
N HIS A 558 25.74 43.48 -15.45
CA HIS A 558 25.14 43.84 -16.71
C HIS A 558 26.04 44.79 -17.52
N GLN A 559 26.71 45.73 -16.85
CA GLN A 559 27.64 46.66 -17.49
C GLN A 559 29.09 46.14 -17.60
N ARG A 560 29.34 44.88 -17.21
CA ARG A 560 30.65 44.21 -17.25
C ARG A 560 31.78 45.04 -16.65
N ILE A 561 31.51 45.70 -15.52
CA ILE A 561 32.48 46.56 -14.87
C ILE A 561 33.53 45.67 -14.18
N THR A 562 34.74 45.64 -14.73
CA THR A 562 35.87 44.90 -14.16
C THR A 562 36.53 45.67 -13.03
N ALA A 563 37.28 44.96 -12.16
CA ALA A 563 38.09 45.58 -11.11
C ALA A 563 39.07 46.62 -11.66
N GLU A 564 39.58 46.40 -12.89
CA GLU A 564 40.45 47.31 -13.61
C GLU A 564 39.71 48.56 -14.12
N ALA A 565 38.49 48.41 -14.65
CA ALA A 565 37.65 49.53 -15.05
C ALA A 565 37.30 50.45 -13.87
N LEU A 566 37.05 49.89 -12.68
CA LEU A 566 36.76 50.66 -11.45
C LEU A 566 37.92 51.57 -11.01
N ARG A 567 39.17 51.26 -11.39
CA ARG A 567 40.34 52.08 -11.02
C ARG A 567 40.34 53.46 -11.65
N HIS A 568 39.84 53.53 -12.88
CA HIS A 568 39.83 54.75 -13.67
C HIS A 568 38.52 55.54 -13.53
N MET A 569 37.54 55.00 -12.79
CA MET A 569 36.27 55.64 -12.53
C MET A 569 36.33 56.66 -11.39
N THR A 570 35.51 57.71 -11.49
CA THR A 570 35.30 58.68 -10.42
C THR A 570 33.96 58.46 -9.71
N THR A 571 33.77 59.09 -8.54
CA THR A 571 32.48 59.04 -7.81
C THR A 571 31.31 59.66 -8.58
N LYS A 572 31.58 60.42 -9.65
CA LYS A 572 30.53 60.92 -10.57
C LYS A 572 30.13 59.84 -11.58
N ASP A 573 31.05 58.98 -11.99
CA ASP A 573 30.78 57.91 -12.97
C ASP A 573 29.98 56.79 -12.31
N LEU A 574 30.31 56.42 -11.06
CA LEU A 574 29.52 55.45 -10.28
C LEU A 574 28.07 55.92 -10.03
N ARG A 575 27.85 57.24 -9.89
CA ARG A 575 26.50 57.81 -9.79
C ARG A 575 25.72 57.72 -11.10
N LYS A 576 26.37 57.92 -12.25
CA LYS A 576 25.73 57.73 -13.56
C LYS A 576 25.33 56.27 -13.80
N LEU A 577 26.03 55.33 -13.16
CA LEU A 577 25.72 53.90 -13.16
C LEU A 577 24.59 53.54 -12.18
N GLY A 578 24.05 54.50 -11.43
CA GLY A 578 22.98 54.28 -10.46
C GLY A 578 23.44 53.89 -9.06
N ILE A 579 24.75 53.85 -8.79
CA ILE A 579 25.29 53.60 -7.44
C ILE A 579 25.38 54.94 -6.72
N ASN A 580 24.39 55.27 -5.90
CA ASN A 580 24.23 56.60 -5.31
C ASN A 580 24.77 56.74 -3.89
N GLU A 581 25.01 55.62 -3.20
CA GLU A 581 25.50 55.61 -1.82
C GLU A 581 26.99 55.98 -1.73
N VAL A 582 27.28 57.08 -1.03
CA VAL A 582 28.63 57.64 -0.93
C VAL A 582 29.60 56.69 -0.20
N GLY A 583 29.11 55.90 0.75
CA GLY A 583 29.91 54.90 1.47
C GLY A 583 30.36 53.76 0.55
N VAL A 584 29.44 53.21 -0.24
CA VAL A 584 29.69 52.14 -1.21
C VAL A 584 30.62 52.64 -2.34
N GLN A 585 30.40 53.86 -2.85
CA GLN A 585 31.27 54.47 -3.87
C GLN A 585 32.72 54.58 -3.40
N LYS A 586 32.95 55.06 -2.17
CA LYS A 586 34.31 55.22 -1.63
C LYS A 586 34.99 53.87 -1.40
N ALA A 587 34.26 52.89 -0.87
CA ALA A 587 34.78 51.55 -0.61
C ALA A 587 35.16 50.80 -1.90
N LEU A 588 34.34 50.91 -2.95
CA LEU A 588 34.64 50.30 -4.26
C LEU A 588 35.88 50.91 -4.92
N LEU A 589 36.02 52.24 -4.89
CA LEU A 589 37.19 52.92 -5.47
C LEU A 589 38.47 52.70 -4.65
N HIS A 590 38.35 52.55 -3.33
CA HIS A 590 39.47 52.22 -2.45
C HIS A 590 39.96 50.79 -2.70
N TRP A 591 39.04 49.83 -2.71
CA TRP A 591 39.35 48.42 -2.99
C TRP A 591 40.01 48.21 -4.35
N ALA A 592 39.51 48.88 -5.40
CA ALA A 592 40.09 48.81 -6.74
C ALA A 592 41.55 49.31 -6.77
N ARG A 593 41.91 50.29 -5.94
CA ARG A 593 43.27 50.85 -5.83
C ARG A 593 44.23 49.97 -5.03
N GLU A 594 43.74 49.18 -4.09
CA GLU A 594 44.56 48.33 -3.21
C GLU A 594 44.83 46.92 -3.76
N HIS A 595 44.05 46.42 -4.73
CA HIS A 595 44.27 45.09 -5.35
C HIS A 595 45.46 45.07 -6.33
N THR A 596 46.68 45.29 -5.84
CA THR A 596 47.93 45.00 -6.56
C THR A 596 48.64 43.82 -5.91
N LEU A 597 49.31 43.01 -6.74
CA LEU A 597 50.27 41.93 -6.45
C LEU A 597 49.71 40.53 -6.71
N PHE A 598 49.89 40.02 -7.92
CA PHE A 598 50.56 38.73 -8.16
C PHE A 598 50.90 38.62 -9.66
N ASP A 599 52.17 38.80 -9.97
CA ASP A 599 52.78 38.63 -11.30
C ASP A 599 53.44 37.24 -11.32
N PRO A 600 53.11 36.32 -12.26
CA PRO A 600 53.58 34.95 -12.22
C PRO A 600 54.92 34.79 -12.95
N LYS A 601 56.01 35.21 -12.31
CA LYS A 601 57.39 34.80 -12.67
C LYS A 601 58.23 34.63 -11.40
N GLU A 602 59.00 33.53 -11.39
CA GLU A 602 59.94 33.07 -10.35
C GLU A 602 59.36 32.17 -9.24
N MET A 603 59.45 30.84 -9.42
CA MET A 603 60.35 30.03 -8.58
C MET A 603 60.59 28.64 -9.23
N GLN A 604 61.83 28.39 -9.59
CA GLN A 604 62.38 27.08 -9.96
C GLN A 604 63.09 26.49 -8.72
N GLU A 605 63.12 25.14 -8.66
CA GLU A 605 64.01 24.29 -7.85
C GLU A 605 63.72 24.04 -6.36
N ALA A 606 63.00 22.93 -6.09
CA ALA A 606 63.39 21.94 -5.08
C ALA A 606 62.92 20.54 -5.52
N GLY A 607 63.84 19.57 -5.52
CA GLY A 607 63.64 18.17 -5.91
C GLY A 607 62.75 17.35 -4.94
N PRO A 608 62.57 16.05 -5.22
CA PRO A 608 61.28 15.38 -5.15
C PRO A 608 60.95 14.84 -3.75
N SER A 609 59.79 15.20 -3.24
CA SER A 609 59.10 14.43 -2.20
C SER A 609 57.77 13.93 -2.77
N THR A 610 57.73 12.63 -3.03
CA THR A 610 56.54 11.85 -3.37
C THR A 610 55.37 12.14 -2.44
N PRO A 611 54.19 12.51 -2.97
CA PRO A 611 52.93 12.31 -2.28
C PRO A 611 52.19 11.12 -2.92
N SER A 612 51.90 10.15 -2.06
CA SER A 612 51.14 8.94 -2.34
C SER A 612 49.82 9.23 -3.03
N ALA A 613 49.53 8.43 -4.05
CA ALA A 613 48.23 8.35 -4.70
C ALA A 613 47.12 8.00 -3.69
N PRO A 614 45.91 8.57 -3.83
CA PRO A 614 44.75 8.12 -3.08
C PRO A 614 44.38 6.70 -3.49
N LEU A 615 44.21 5.85 -2.47
CA LEU A 615 43.85 4.44 -2.57
C LEU A 615 42.62 4.22 -3.46
N GLN A 616 42.85 3.47 -4.54
CA GLN A 616 41.82 2.77 -5.30
C GLN A 616 40.99 1.90 -4.35
N GLN A 617 39.69 2.15 -4.27
CA GLN A 617 38.73 1.19 -3.77
C GLN A 617 38.66 0.03 -4.77
N GLN A 618 39.46 -1.01 -4.52
CA GLN A 618 39.28 -2.32 -5.11
C GLN A 618 37.99 -2.93 -4.55
N LEU A 619 36.96 -2.96 -5.38
CA LEU A 619 35.83 -3.87 -5.24
C LEU A 619 36.34 -5.30 -5.46
N THR A 620 36.33 -6.10 -4.39
CA THR A 620 36.55 -7.54 -4.46
C THR A 620 35.30 -8.24 -5.02
N PRO A 621 35.46 -9.33 -5.80
CA PRO A 621 34.35 -10.02 -6.46
C PRO A 621 33.59 -10.92 -5.48
N PRO A 622 32.26 -11.12 -5.64
CA PRO A 622 31.52 -12.01 -4.75
C PRO A 622 31.76 -13.48 -5.12
N LEU A 623 32.24 -14.23 -4.14
CA LEU A 623 32.25 -15.68 -4.10
C LEU A 623 30.81 -16.22 -3.96
N THR A 624 30.54 -17.31 -4.68
CA THR A 624 29.32 -18.13 -4.65
C THR A 624 29.02 -18.71 -3.26
N PRO A 625 27.73 -18.96 -2.92
CA PRO A 625 27.42 -19.97 -1.91
C PRO A 625 26.40 -21.01 -2.37
N SER A 626 26.77 -22.28 -2.18
CA SER A 626 25.93 -23.46 -2.13
C SER A 626 25.74 -23.91 -0.67
N THR A 627 24.52 -23.78 -0.11
CA THR A 627 23.85 -24.54 1.00
C THR A 627 24.55 -24.79 2.37
N PRO A 628 23.82 -25.10 3.48
CA PRO A 628 22.61 -24.51 4.11
C PRO A 628 22.79 -24.22 5.64
N LEU A 629 21.74 -23.68 6.30
CA LEU A 629 21.56 -23.41 7.77
C LEU A 629 22.28 -22.13 8.26
N THR A 630 21.71 -21.14 8.96
CA THR A 630 20.77 -21.05 10.10
C THR A 630 20.35 -19.55 10.19
N PRO A 631 19.19 -19.11 10.73
CA PRO A 631 18.76 -17.72 10.62
C PRO A 631 19.59 -16.78 11.52
N THR A 632 20.34 -15.86 10.92
CA THR A 632 21.08 -14.80 11.59
C THR A 632 20.25 -13.51 11.59
N ALA A 633 20.09 -12.92 12.77
CA ALA A 633 19.38 -11.66 13.00
C ALA A 633 20.07 -10.46 12.31
N PRO A 634 19.32 -9.40 11.92
CA PRO A 634 19.90 -8.18 11.37
C PRO A 634 20.64 -7.37 12.44
N SER A 635 21.80 -6.81 12.06
CA SER A 635 22.59 -5.88 12.87
C SER A 635 21.97 -4.48 12.93
N PRO A 636 22.20 -3.72 14.01
CA PRO A 636 21.43 -2.54 14.36
C PRO A 636 22.08 -1.28 13.82
N ASP A 637 21.30 -0.34 13.28
CA ASP A 637 21.63 1.08 13.46
C ASP A 637 20.39 1.97 13.38
N ARG A 638 20.24 2.77 14.44
CA ARG A 638 19.20 3.76 14.78
C ARG A 638 17.81 3.21 15.15
N TRP A 639 17.75 2.48 16.27
CA TRP A 639 16.58 2.56 17.14
C TRP A 639 16.62 3.88 17.92
N SER A 640 15.54 4.65 17.85
CA SER A 640 15.24 5.71 18.80
C SER A 640 15.43 5.19 20.22
N SER A 641 16.19 5.87 21.07
CA SER A 641 16.27 5.52 22.48
C SER A 641 14.87 5.61 23.09
N SER A 642 14.26 4.46 23.38
CA SER A 642 12.93 4.39 23.97
C SER A 642 13.03 4.68 25.47
N GLU A 643 12.24 5.62 25.96
CA GLU A 643 12.15 5.92 27.39
C GLU A 643 11.43 4.80 28.16
N CYS A 644 11.73 4.67 29.44
CA CYS A 644 11.11 3.70 30.34
C CYS A 644 9.59 3.94 30.43
N VAL A 645 8.78 2.94 30.09
CA VAL A 645 7.31 3.04 30.12
C VAL A 645 6.74 3.25 31.54
N VAL A 646 7.55 3.00 32.57
CA VAL A 646 7.12 3.09 33.98
C VAL A 646 7.41 4.45 34.60
N CYS A 647 8.63 4.97 34.44
CA CYS A 647 9.01 6.27 35.02
C CYS A 647 9.07 7.40 33.99
N MET A 648 9.11 7.10 32.69
CA MET A 648 9.26 8.06 31.58
C MET A 648 10.50 8.98 31.66
N GLU A 649 11.42 8.73 32.59
CA GLU A 649 12.57 9.61 32.84
C GLU A 649 13.91 9.01 32.37
N HIS A 650 14.01 7.69 32.32
CA HIS A 650 15.26 6.98 32.07
C HIS A 650 15.12 6.10 30.82
N GLU A 651 16.21 5.93 30.06
CA GLU A 651 16.20 5.05 28.89
C GLU A 651 15.87 3.60 29.27
N SER A 652 15.12 2.92 28.39
CA SER A 652 14.73 1.55 28.59
C SER A 652 15.93 0.62 28.39
N GLN A 653 16.28 -0.12 29.44
CA GLN A 653 17.43 -1.04 29.46
C GLN A 653 17.00 -2.50 29.63
N VAL A 654 15.72 -2.75 29.93
CA VAL A 654 15.18 -4.09 30.15
C VAL A 654 13.91 -4.29 29.33
N ILE A 655 13.86 -5.37 28.55
CA ILE A 655 12.68 -5.81 27.79
C ILE A 655 12.11 -7.08 28.43
N PHE A 656 10.78 -7.17 28.50
CA PHE A 656 10.07 -8.34 29.03
C PHE A 656 9.39 -9.17 27.94
N LEU A 657 9.80 -10.43 27.85
CA LEU A 657 9.17 -11.45 27.00
C LEU A 657 8.29 -12.35 27.90
N PRO A 658 7.13 -12.84 27.43
CA PRO A 658 6.68 -12.99 26.04
C PRO A 658 5.75 -11.87 25.53
N CYS A 659 5.30 -10.97 26.40
CA CYS A 659 4.29 -10.00 26.02
C CYS A 659 4.81 -8.85 25.13
N GLY A 660 6.12 -8.53 25.19
CA GLY A 660 6.73 -7.47 24.36
C GLY A 660 6.24 -6.05 24.66
N HIS A 661 5.26 -5.87 25.56
CA HIS A 661 4.60 -4.59 25.84
C HIS A 661 5.31 -3.74 26.91
N VAL A 662 6.41 -4.22 27.50
CA VAL A 662 7.08 -3.53 28.61
C VAL A 662 8.57 -3.42 28.32
N CYS A 663 9.03 -2.17 28.21
CA CYS A 663 10.42 -1.76 28.17
C CYS A 663 10.65 -0.75 29.29
N CYS A 664 11.54 -1.02 30.25
CA CYS A 664 11.75 -0.15 31.40
C CYS A 664 13.23 -0.01 31.78
N CYS A 665 13.55 0.98 32.61
CA CYS A 665 14.89 1.16 33.16
C CYS A 665 15.19 0.09 34.23
N GLN A 666 16.47 -0.08 34.56
CA GLN A 666 16.89 -1.12 35.50
C GLN A 666 16.14 -1.05 36.85
N THR A 667 15.98 0.15 37.40
CA THR A 667 15.32 0.37 38.69
C THR A 667 13.83 -0.02 38.67
N CYS A 668 13.12 0.33 37.59
CA CYS A 668 11.70 -0.01 37.45
C CYS A 668 11.48 -1.50 37.17
N SER A 669 12.49 -2.21 36.66
CA SER A 669 12.38 -3.63 36.32
C SER A 669 12.27 -4.53 37.56
N ASP A 670 12.93 -4.17 38.66
CA ASP A 670 13.01 -5.02 39.85
C ASP A 670 11.69 -5.09 40.62
N ALA A 671 10.86 -4.04 40.54
CA ALA A 671 9.54 -3.99 41.18
C ALA A 671 8.40 -4.66 40.37
N LEU A 672 8.62 -4.97 39.09
CA LEU A 672 7.56 -5.43 38.17
C LEU A 672 7.42 -6.96 38.14
N GLN A 673 6.41 -7.52 38.80
CA GLN A 673 6.11 -8.97 38.71
C GLN A 673 5.12 -9.34 37.60
N SER A 674 4.28 -8.41 37.16
CA SER A 674 3.32 -8.60 36.08
C SER A 674 3.33 -7.42 35.11
N CYS A 675 2.95 -7.67 33.85
CA CYS A 675 2.87 -6.63 32.83
C CYS A 675 1.72 -5.67 33.16
N PRO A 676 1.95 -4.35 33.33
CA PRO A 676 0.87 -3.41 33.64
C PRO A 676 -0.15 -3.28 32.49
N MET A 677 0.26 -3.54 31.25
CA MET A 677 -0.60 -3.42 30.06
C MET A 677 -1.48 -4.66 29.83
N CYS A 678 -0.92 -5.86 29.93
CA CYS A 678 -1.65 -7.10 29.63
C CYS A 678 -1.93 -7.98 30.85
N ARG A 679 -1.51 -7.55 32.05
CA ARG A 679 -1.63 -8.25 33.35
C ARG A 679 -1.05 -9.68 33.36
N GLY A 680 -0.29 -10.05 32.33
CA GLY A 680 0.38 -11.34 32.23
C GLY A 680 1.58 -11.43 33.17
N THR A 681 1.86 -12.63 33.69
CA THR A 681 3.04 -12.90 34.50
C THR A 681 4.30 -12.78 33.65
N VAL A 682 5.29 -12.06 34.17
CA VAL A 682 6.56 -11.84 33.48
C VAL A 682 7.47 -13.03 33.76
N SER A 683 7.70 -13.88 32.76
CA SER A 683 8.52 -15.08 32.90
C SER A 683 9.98 -14.87 32.48
N GLN A 684 10.26 -13.94 31.57
CA GLN A 684 11.61 -13.67 31.07
C GLN A 684 11.92 -12.17 30.97
N ARG A 685 13.12 -11.80 31.41
CA ARG A 685 13.65 -10.43 31.39
C ARG A 685 14.98 -10.41 30.65
N VAL A 686 15.15 -9.51 29.69
CA VAL A 686 16.38 -9.38 28.91
C VAL A 686 16.94 -7.98 29.11
N ARG A 687 18.20 -7.88 29.57
CA ARG A 687 18.93 -6.61 29.67
C ARG A 687 19.60 -6.28 28.35
N LEU A 688 19.39 -5.06 27.87
CA LEU A 688 20.06 -4.49 26.72
C LEU A 688 21.37 -3.86 27.18
N TYR A 689 22.50 -4.44 26.80
CA TYR A 689 23.81 -3.82 26.97
C TYR A 689 24.07 -2.94 25.74
N HIS A 690 24.21 -1.64 25.95
CA HIS A 690 24.73 -0.74 24.93
C HIS A 690 26.26 -0.76 25.07
N GLY A 691 26.95 -1.26 24.05
CA GLY A 691 28.40 -1.36 23.98
C GLY A 691 29.05 -0.06 23.52
#